data_AF-A0AAD1YWK9-F1
#
_entry.id   AF-A0AAD1YWK9-F1
#
_cell.length_a   1.000
_cell.length_b   1.000
_cell.length_c   1.000
_cell.angle_alpha   90.00
_cell.angle_beta   90.00
_cell.angle_gamma   90.00
#
_symmetry.space_group_name_H-M   'P 1'
#
loop_
_entity.id
_entity.type
_entity.pdbx_description
1 polymer ?
#
loop_
_entity_poly.entity_id
_entity_poly.type
_entity_poly.pdbx_seq_one_letter_code
_entity_poly.pdbx_strand_id
1 'polypeptide(L)'
;MEFSFRNNKQRIVNTKNISILLVAITLILLTVVHLNYPFLKYSSKNPAELDESLKIKDQDYEKCDISTGEWVPNPEAPYYTNMTCSEIHEHQNCMKYGRPDREFMRWKWKPDGCDLPVFNPYQFLDIVRGKSMAFIGDSVGRNQLQSLICLLSRVENPINVSHTQDEHFRSWNYVSYNFTLASYWTPFLVKSKEADPDGPTHTGLFNLYLDEVDESWTNHIDELDYIVLNAGTWFYRPSMYYEKRRLVGCRFCQFPNITDFPMTYGSRKAFKTAFKAINSLENFEGVVFLRTYTPSHFENGLWNQGGNCVRQRPFRSNETILEGANLDLYMTQIEEFKVAEREGKKNGSRFRLIDVTQAMLLRPDGHPTGNRFSLEEGNPPVDFLSRKRRPLRGWRLGLPPPPDDGNGGEYPPMGQEGGKLGIDVFFSWESILQMKRRLLQYRIPEPFLVHEFPRVGTVGELVGVVRLDCPFLSEISPTYHGKNESINFEDRNEKCDIFTGEWIPNLEAPYYTNTTCTAIHEHQNCMKYGRPDEEFMKWKWKPDGCDLPVFDPYEFLEIVRGKSMAFVGDSLARNHMQSLICLLSRVEHPIEAHFNGSKYVSYNFTIARFWSPFLVKFKEENSDLFNLYLNEFDESWTNYIDKFDYIMLSAGHWFRRPAMYYENHQLVGCNYCKIPNVTNFWITYGYERAFRTAFKAINTLENYKGITFLRTFTPSHFENGEWNTGGNCIRQRPFKRNESALEGMNMDLYMTQLKEFRVAKVEGKKKGSRFRLIDPTRAMLLRPDGHPSKYWHWLPENVNANNDCVHWCLPGPIDSWSDFLFHLLKMEGRRVKVSLA
;
A
#
# COMPACT_ATOMS: atom_id res chain seq x y z
N MET A 1 -11.88 13.88 113.90
CA MET A 1 -13.14 13.94 113.13
C MET A 1 -13.01 12.94 111.99
N GLU A 2 -13.97 12.04 111.84
CA GLU A 2 -13.95 11.02 110.80
C GLU A 2 -14.12 11.64 109.41
N PHE A 3 -13.55 11.02 108.37
CA PHE A 3 -14.31 10.65 107.17
C PHE A 3 -13.55 9.60 106.35
N SER A 4 -14.27 8.58 105.89
CA SER A 4 -13.77 7.47 105.06
C SER A 4 -13.63 7.89 103.60
N PHE A 5 -12.70 7.29 102.83
CA PHE A 5 -13.08 6.63 101.57
C PHE A 5 -12.07 5.55 101.13
N ARG A 6 -12.59 4.58 100.38
CA ARG A 6 -12.00 3.25 100.10
C ARG A 6 -10.81 3.24 99.12
N ASN A 7 -9.90 2.29 99.36
CA ASN A 7 -9.09 1.64 98.33
C ASN A 7 -9.96 1.12 97.16
N ASN A 8 -9.46 1.24 95.92
CA ASN A 8 -9.76 0.24 94.90
C ASN A 8 -8.53 -0.01 94.00
N LYS A 9 -8.11 -1.27 93.90
CA LYS A 9 -6.87 -1.66 93.19
C LYS A 9 -7.05 -1.51 91.68
N GLN A 10 -6.07 -0.91 91.01
CA GLN A 10 -5.98 -0.95 89.54
C GLN A 10 -5.88 -2.40 89.07
N ARG A 11 -6.87 -2.86 88.28
CA ARG A 11 -6.72 -4.07 87.48
C ARG A 11 -5.83 -3.75 86.28
N ILE A 12 -4.66 -4.39 86.24
CA ILE A 12 -3.83 -4.46 85.04
C ILE A 12 -4.63 -5.23 83.99
N VAL A 13 -5.20 -4.52 83.01
CA VAL A 13 -5.84 -5.16 81.85
C VAL A 13 -4.74 -5.57 80.87
N ASN A 14 -4.76 -6.86 80.51
CA ASN A 14 -3.66 -7.55 79.86
C ASN A 14 -3.43 -7.07 78.42
N THR A 15 -2.50 -6.13 78.22
CA THR A 15 -2.20 -5.50 76.92
C THR A 15 -1.82 -6.50 75.84
N LYS A 16 -1.22 -7.66 76.19
CA LYS A 16 -0.96 -8.75 75.23
C LYS A 16 -2.23 -9.24 74.52
N ASN A 17 -3.35 -9.36 75.23
CA ASN A 17 -4.59 -9.86 74.65
C ASN A 17 -5.21 -8.84 73.68
N ILE A 18 -5.05 -7.54 73.94
CA ILE A 18 -5.54 -6.47 73.06
C ILE A 18 -4.70 -6.43 71.77
N SER A 19 -3.36 -6.56 71.86
CA SER A 19 -2.49 -6.63 70.69
C SER A 19 -2.76 -7.89 69.85
N ILE A 20 -2.97 -9.06 70.47
CA ILE A 20 -3.35 -10.30 69.76
C ILE A 20 -4.70 -10.14 69.08
N LEU A 21 -5.69 -9.53 69.74
CA LEU A 21 -7.00 -9.27 69.14
C LEU A 21 -6.92 -8.30 67.95
N LEU A 22 -6.10 -7.25 68.04
CA LEU A 22 -5.88 -6.31 66.92
C LEU A 22 -5.18 -6.98 65.73
N VAL A 23 -4.20 -7.86 65.97
CA VAL A 23 -3.53 -8.65 64.92
C VAL A 23 -4.48 -9.67 64.30
N ALA A 24 -5.33 -10.32 65.10
CA ALA A 24 -6.36 -11.23 64.59
C ALA A 24 -7.39 -10.47 63.73
N ILE A 25 -7.83 -9.28 64.17
CA ILE A 25 -8.78 -8.44 63.41
C ILE A 25 -8.16 -7.94 62.10
N THR A 26 -6.87 -7.53 62.08
CA THR A 26 -6.23 -7.13 60.81
C THR A 26 -5.98 -8.31 59.87
N LEU A 27 -5.65 -9.51 60.38
CA LEU A 27 -5.57 -10.74 59.56
C LEU A 27 -6.95 -11.18 59.03
N ILE A 28 -8.02 -11.02 59.80
CA ILE A 28 -9.39 -11.26 59.34
C ILE A 28 -9.80 -10.23 58.31
N LEU A 29 -9.50 -8.94 58.51
CA LEU A 29 -9.77 -7.90 57.51
C LEU A 29 -8.98 -8.13 56.21
N LEU A 30 -7.71 -8.54 56.29
CA LEU A 30 -6.90 -8.86 55.11
C LEU A 30 -7.41 -10.09 54.36
N THR A 31 -7.84 -11.15 55.06
CA THR A 31 -8.42 -12.33 54.40
C THR A 31 -9.82 -12.05 53.84
N VAL A 32 -10.67 -11.31 54.56
CA VAL A 32 -11.99 -10.87 54.06
C VAL A 32 -11.85 -9.92 52.87
N VAL A 33 -10.87 -9.00 52.86
CA VAL A 33 -10.59 -8.16 51.69
C VAL A 33 -10.06 -8.99 50.53
N HIS A 34 -9.10 -9.90 50.73
CA HIS A 34 -8.61 -10.78 49.65
C HIS A 34 -9.68 -11.74 49.09
N LEU A 35 -10.62 -12.20 49.92
CA LEU A 35 -11.73 -13.06 49.48
C LEU A 35 -12.85 -12.28 48.79
N ASN A 36 -13.06 -11.01 49.13
CA ASN A 36 -14.12 -10.17 48.53
C ASN A 36 -13.64 -9.32 47.35
N TYR A 37 -12.34 -9.03 47.19
CA TYR A 37 -11.83 -8.25 46.06
C TYR A 37 -12.12 -8.86 44.68
N PRO A 38 -12.13 -10.20 44.50
CA PRO A 38 -12.58 -10.83 43.24
C PRO A 38 -14.09 -10.71 43.01
N PHE A 39 -14.89 -10.61 44.07
CA PHE A 39 -16.36 -10.71 44.02
C PHE A 39 -17.09 -9.36 43.97
N LEU A 40 -16.51 -8.28 44.51
CA LEU A 40 -17.20 -6.98 44.63
C LEU A 40 -17.12 -6.07 43.38
N LYS A 41 -16.59 -6.56 42.25
CA LYS A 41 -16.59 -5.80 40.98
C LYS A 41 -17.00 -6.57 39.73
N TYR A 42 -17.67 -7.71 39.89
CA TYR A 42 -18.40 -8.35 38.79
C TYR A 42 -19.84 -8.64 39.24
N SER A 43 -20.76 -7.76 38.83
CA SER A 43 -22.18 -8.03 38.93
C SER A 43 -22.50 -9.18 37.97
N SER A 44 -22.53 -10.41 38.49
CA SER A 44 -22.95 -11.59 37.75
C SER A 44 -24.37 -11.37 37.23
N LYS A 45 -24.49 -11.06 35.94
CA LYS A 45 -25.78 -11.16 35.24
C LYS A 45 -26.13 -12.64 35.12
N ASN A 46 -27.42 -12.96 35.28
CA ASN A 46 -27.88 -14.34 35.18
C ASN A 46 -27.50 -14.94 33.82
N PRO A 47 -27.14 -16.24 33.74
CA PRO A 47 -26.85 -16.90 32.46
C PRO A 47 -27.99 -16.77 31.43
N ALA A 48 -29.24 -16.66 31.91
CA ALA A 48 -30.42 -16.43 31.08
C ALA A 48 -30.51 -15.01 30.45
N GLU A 49 -29.90 -13.97 31.07
CA GLU A 49 -29.77 -12.65 30.40
C GLU A 49 -28.63 -12.64 29.38
N LEU A 50 -27.63 -13.51 29.55
CA LEU A 50 -26.51 -13.61 28.63
C LEU A 50 -26.95 -14.18 27.27
N ASP A 51 -27.83 -15.19 27.27
CA ASP A 51 -28.40 -15.82 26.05
C ASP A 51 -29.16 -14.81 25.16
N GLU A 52 -29.86 -13.84 25.75
CA GLU A 52 -30.57 -12.82 24.97
C GLU A 52 -29.61 -11.76 24.38
N SER A 53 -28.47 -11.51 25.03
CA SER A 53 -27.38 -10.66 24.50
C SER A 53 -26.47 -11.36 23.49
N LEU A 54 -26.44 -12.70 23.49
CA LEU A 54 -25.68 -13.53 22.56
C LEU A 54 -26.39 -13.75 21.22
N LYS A 55 -27.67 -13.39 21.11
CA LYS A 55 -28.40 -13.31 19.83
C LYS A 55 -27.98 -12.08 19.02
N ILE A 56 -26.74 -12.10 18.55
CA ILE A 56 -26.28 -11.25 17.45
C ILE A 56 -27.19 -11.54 16.27
N LYS A 57 -28.06 -10.59 15.91
CA LYS A 57 -28.84 -10.68 14.68
C LYS A 57 -27.88 -10.54 13.50
N ASP A 58 -27.72 -11.62 12.74
CA ASP A 58 -26.82 -11.73 11.57
C ASP A 58 -27.05 -10.69 10.45
N GLN A 59 -28.06 -9.82 10.57
CA GLN A 59 -28.54 -8.95 9.47
C GLN A 59 -27.89 -7.56 9.37
N ASP A 60 -27.06 -7.13 10.34
CA ASP A 60 -26.45 -5.79 10.33
C ASP A 60 -24.92 -5.76 10.19
N TYR A 61 -24.19 -6.84 10.46
CA TYR A 61 -22.72 -6.84 10.38
C TYR A 61 -22.16 -6.98 8.96
N GLU A 62 -22.94 -7.44 7.97
CA GLU A 62 -22.52 -7.47 6.55
C GLU A 62 -22.34 -6.09 5.91
N LYS A 63 -22.67 -4.99 6.59
CA LYS A 63 -22.66 -3.63 6.01
C LYS A 63 -21.53 -2.72 6.47
N CYS A 64 -20.79 -3.06 7.54
CA CYS A 64 -19.74 -2.18 8.07
C CYS A 64 -18.34 -2.58 7.59
N ASP A 65 -17.72 -1.70 6.81
CA ASP A 65 -16.27 -1.74 6.61
C ASP A 65 -15.57 -1.24 7.89
N ILE A 66 -14.80 -2.13 8.53
CA ILE A 66 -14.02 -1.84 9.75
C ILE A 66 -12.60 -1.35 9.46
N SER A 67 -12.16 -1.39 8.19
CA SER A 67 -10.81 -0.98 7.76
C SER A 67 -10.65 0.52 7.54
N THR A 68 -11.76 1.23 7.29
CA THR A 68 -11.82 2.68 7.06
C THR A 68 -12.45 3.42 8.24
N GLY A 69 -11.86 4.55 8.63
CA GLY A 69 -12.25 5.27 9.86
C GLY A 69 -11.22 6.28 10.36
N GLU A 70 -11.34 6.65 11.63
CA GLU A 70 -10.49 7.62 12.33
C GLU A 70 -10.10 7.12 13.73
N TRP A 71 -8.97 7.61 14.25
CA TRP A 71 -8.62 7.42 15.66
C TRP A 71 -9.33 8.46 16.52
N VAL A 72 -10.08 7.99 17.52
CA VAL A 72 -10.78 8.83 18.49
C VAL A 72 -10.25 8.60 19.91
N PRO A 73 -10.27 9.60 20.80
CA PRO A 73 -9.83 9.44 22.18
C PRO A 73 -10.60 8.33 22.90
N ASN A 74 -9.89 7.56 23.71
CA ASN A 74 -10.45 6.50 24.55
C ASN A 74 -9.96 6.65 26.00
N PRO A 75 -10.77 7.22 26.90
CA PRO A 75 -10.38 7.41 28.30
C PRO A 75 -10.31 6.10 29.10
N GLU A 76 -10.87 5.00 28.58
CA GLU A 76 -10.83 3.67 29.22
C GLU A 76 -9.52 2.90 28.95
N ALA A 77 -8.65 3.43 28.09
CA ALA A 77 -7.37 2.83 27.74
C ALA A 77 -6.19 3.45 28.55
N PRO A 78 -5.07 2.72 28.71
CA PRO A 78 -4.77 1.39 28.20
C PRO A 78 -5.42 0.25 28.99
N TYR A 79 -5.69 -0.86 28.30
CA TYR A 79 -6.27 -2.07 28.89
C TYR A 79 -5.29 -2.93 29.69
N TYR A 80 -3.98 -2.73 29.49
CA TYR A 80 -2.88 -3.37 30.20
C TYR A 80 -1.67 -2.42 30.25
N THR A 81 -0.73 -2.67 31.15
CA THR A 81 0.55 -1.94 31.24
C THR A 81 1.73 -2.90 31.34
N ASN A 82 2.95 -2.36 31.36
CA ASN A 82 4.18 -3.12 31.65
C ASN A 82 4.23 -3.73 33.06
N MET A 83 3.30 -3.37 33.95
CA MET A 83 3.15 -4.01 35.27
C MET A 83 2.12 -5.15 35.26
N THR A 84 1.21 -5.19 34.28
CA THR A 84 0.10 -6.17 34.21
C THR A 84 0.27 -7.20 33.09
N CYS A 85 1.31 -7.09 32.26
CA CYS A 85 1.67 -8.08 31.26
C CYS A 85 3.19 -8.28 31.19
N SER A 86 3.65 -9.53 31.37
CA SER A 86 5.06 -9.93 31.25
C SER A 86 5.53 -10.05 29.80
N GLU A 87 4.63 -10.31 28.85
CA GLU A 87 4.97 -10.63 27.46
C GLU A 87 5.35 -9.41 26.59
N ILE A 88 5.37 -8.21 27.16
CA ILE A 88 5.83 -7.00 26.46
C ILE A 88 7.35 -7.07 26.29
N HIS A 89 7.79 -7.35 25.06
CA HIS A 89 9.21 -7.43 24.74
C HIS A 89 9.92 -6.10 25.03
N GLU A 90 11.16 -6.18 25.53
CA GLU A 90 11.96 -5.01 25.98
C GLU A 90 11.96 -3.82 25.01
N HIS A 91 12.28 -4.01 23.72
CA HIS A 91 12.30 -2.91 22.72
C HIS A 91 10.91 -2.27 22.44
N GLN A 92 9.81 -2.89 22.89
CA GLN A 92 8.45 -2.36 22.81
C GLN A 92 8.01 -1.69 24.12
N ASN A 93 8.74 -1.92 25.22
CA ASN A 93 8.37 -1.51 26.57
C ASN A 93 8.69 -0.04 26.85
N CYS A 94 8.07 0.85 26.10
CA CYS A 94 8.30 2.30 26.12
C CYS A 94 8.15 2.91 27.53
N MET A 95 7.24 2.37 28.35
CA MET A 95 7.05 2.79 29.74
C MET A 95 8.25 2.46 30.64
N LYS A 96 8.84 1.25 30.50
CA LYS A 96 10.06 0.85 31.23
C LYS A 96 11.27 1.69 30.83
N TYR A 97 11.37 2.04 29.54
CA TYR A 97 12.46 2.85 28.99
C TYR A 97 12.16 4.38 28.99
N GLY A 98 11.21 4.82 29.82
CA GLY A 98 11.06 6.23 30.19
C GLY A 98 10.43 7.15 29.14
N ARG A 99 9.69 6.63 28.14
CA ARG A 99 8.92 7.47 27.21
C ARG A 99 7.98 8.40 28.02
N PRO A 100 8.08 9.74 27.88
CA PRO A 100 7.42 10.67 28.78
C PRO A 100 5.92 10.86 28.46
N ASP A 101 5.55 10.79 27.18
CA ASP A 101 4.17 10.92 26.73
C ASP A 101 3.42 9.58 26.89
N ARG A 102 2.17 9.66 27.34
CA ARG A 102 1.29 8.49 27.57
C ARG A 102 0.00 8.53 26.74
N GLU A 103 -0.30 9.64 26.10
CA GLU A 103 -1.55 9.84 25.37
C GLU A 103 -1.65 8.97 24.11
N PHE A 104 -0.52 8.49 23.56
CA PHE A 104 -0.53 7.50 22.46
C PHE A 104 -1.28 6.20 22.81
N MET A 105 -1.41 5.87 24.10
CA MET A 105 -2.17 4.70 24.57
C MET A 105 -3.69 4.96 24.65
N ARG A 106 -4.14 6.21 24.57
CA ARG A 106 -5.53 6.64 24.84
C ARG A 106 -6.34 6.87 23.56
N TRP A 107 -6.17 5.99 22.58
CA TRP A 107 -6.85 6.04 21.29
C TRP A 107 -7.56 4.73 20.99
N LYS A 108 -8.76 4.79 20.41
CA LYS A 108 -9.45 3.65 19.79
C LYS A 108 -9.75 3.95 18.32
N TRP A 109 -9.69 2.91 17.49
CA TRP A 109 -10.15 3.01 16.12
C TRP A 109 -11.67 3.08 16.10
N LYS A 110 -12.23 4.08 15.41
CA LYS A 110 -13.66 4.17 15.13
C LYS A 110 -13.85 4.05 13.62
N PRO A 111 -14.44 2.93 13.13
CA PRO A 111 -14.83 2.82 11.75
C PRO A 111 -15.82 3.90 11.32
N ASP A 112 -15.80 4.20 10.02
CA ASP A 112 -16.63 5.22 9.40
C ASP A 112 -18.14 4.86 9.40
N GLY A 113 -18.45 3.57 9.30
CA GLY A 113 -19.83 3.05 9.14
C GLY A 113 -20.47 2.45 10.39
N CYS A 114 -19.71 2.20 11.46
CA CYS A 114 -20.20 1.61 12.70
C CYS A 114 -19.27 1.89 13.88
N ASP A 115 -19.76 1.65 15.11
CA ASP A 115 -18.92 1.64 16.30
C ASP A 115 -18.34 0.24 16.54
N LEU A 116 -17.01 0.13 16.55
CA LEU A 116 -16.30 -1.11 16.90
C LEU A 116 -16.38 -1.31 18.43
N PRO A 117 -16.90 -2.46 18.94
CA PRO A 117 -16.96 -2.71 20.36
C PRO A 117 -15.55 -2.83 20.98
N VAL A 118 -15.43 -2.46 22.25
CA VAL A 118 -14.19 -2.68 23.01
C VAL A 118 -13.93 -4.19 23.14
N PHE A 119 -12.70 -4.61 22.88
CA PHE A 119 -12.29 -6.02 22.94
C PHE A 119 -12.63 -6.65 24.29
N ASN A 120 -13.48 -7.68 24.26
CA ASN A 120 -13.85 -8.47 25.44
C ASN A 120 -13.02 -9.78 25.48
N PRO A 121 -12.03 -9.90 26.38
CA PRO A 121 -11.15 -11.06 26.43
C PRO A 121 -11.89 -12.37 26.80
N TYR A 122 -12.96 -12.30 27.59
CA TYR A 122 -13.76 -13.48 27.94
C TYR A 122 -14.51 -14.00 26.72
N GLN A 123 -15.19 -13.09 26.00
CA GLN A 123 -15.92 -13.44 24.78
C GLN A 123 -14.97 -13.99 23.70
N PHE A 124 -13.79 -13.40 23.54
CA PHE A 124 -12.78 -13.91 22.61
C PHE A 124 -12.37 -15.34 22.98
N LEU A 125 -11.96 -15.58 24.24
CA LEU A 125 -11.54 -16.90 24.71
C LEU A 125 -12.64 -17.95 24.59
N ASP A 126 -13.91 -17.56 24.75
CA ASP A 126 -15.05 -18.48 24.57
C ASP A 126 -15.30 -18.81 23.08
N ILE A 127 -15.15 -17.83 22.16
CA ILE A 127 -15.20 -18.06 20.70
C ILE A 127 -14.09 -19.01 20.23
N VAL A 128 -12.90 -18.94 20.84
CA VAL A 128 -11.75 -19.82 20.51
C VAL A 128 -11.60 -21.02 21.46
N ARG A 129 -12.65 -21.37 22.22
CA ARG A 129 -12.63 -22.51 23.15
C ARG A 129 -12.43 -23.83 22.39
N GLY A 130 -11.42 -24.60 22.80
CA GLY A 130 -11.06 -25.87 22.15
C GLY A 130 -10.47 -25.70 20.75
N LYS A 131 -9.86 -24.54 20.46
CA LYS A 131 -9.31 -24.18 19.15
C LYS A 131 -7.83 -23.88 19.18
N SER A 132 -7.21 -23.87 18.00
CA SER A 132 -5.82 -23.47 17.78
C SER A 132 -5.72 -22.24 16.87
N MET A 133 -4.79 -21.33 17.17
CA MET A 133 -4.52 -20.14 16.37
C MET A 133 -3.02 -19.90 16.21
N ALA A 134 -2.56 -19.64 15.00
CA ALA A 134 -1.16 -19.31 14.73
C ALA A 134 -0.99 -17.93 14.10
N PHE A 135 -0.03 -17.15 14.59
CA PHE A 135 0.51 -15.97 13.91
C PHE A 135 1.77 -16.39 13.15
N ILE A 136 1.75 -16.22 11.83
CA ILE A 136 2.77 -16.74 10.91
C ILE A 136 3.32 -15.57 10.10
N GLY A 137 4.58 -15.21 10.32
CA GLY A 137 5.13 -14.02 9.68
C GLY A 137 6.33 -13.35 10.34
N ASP A 138 6.35 -12.02 10.24
CA ASP A 138 7.43 -11.16 10.71
C ASP A 138 7.20 -10.60 12.13
N SER A 139 8.12 -9.73 12.56
CA SER A 139 8.11 -9.07 13.87
C SER A 139 6.84 -8.30 14.21
N VAL A 140 6.09 -7.84 13.20
CA VAL A 140 4.85 -7.08 13.41
C VAL A 140 3.68 -8.02 13.75
N GLY A 141 3.62 -9.23 13.17
CA GLY A 141 2.66 -10.26 13.57
C GLY A 141 2.93 -10.77 14.98
N ARG A 142 4.20 -11.01 15.32
CA ARG A 142 4.59 -11.34 16.71
C ARG A 142 4.18 -10.24 17.70
N ASN A 143 4.33 -8.96 17.34
CA ASN A 143 3.90 -7.85 18.19
C ASN A 143 2.37 -7.81 18.38
N GLN A 144 1.59 -8.16 17.34
CA GLN A 144 0.14 -8.33 17.46
C GLN A 144 -0.24 -9.51 18.37
N LEU A 145 0.44 -10.66 18.26
CA LEU A 145 0.27 -11.81 19.16
C LEU A 145 0.59 -11.45 20.62
N GLN A 146 1.68 -10.72 20.87
CA GLN A 146 2.05 -10.25 22.20
C GLN A 146 0.99 -9.31 22.78
N SER A 147 0.46 -8.39 21.96
CA SER A 147 -0.68 -7.54 22.35
C SER A 147 -1.92 -8.36 22.70
N LEU A 148 -2.22 -9.43 21.94
CA LEU A 148 -3.36 -10.32 22.24
C LEU A 148 -3.18 -11.02 23.58
N ILE A 149 -2.00 -11.60 23.87
CA ILE A 149 -1.74 -12.25 25.18
C ILE A 149 -1.92 -11.24 26.33
N CYS A 150 -1.43 -10.00 26.18
CA CYS A 150 -1.62 -8.96 27.18
C CYS A 150 -3.07 -8.47 27.35
N LEU A 151 -3.95 -8.67 26.36
CA LEU A 151 -5.38 -8.41 26.50
C LEU A 151 -6.09 -9.57 27.21
N LEU A 152 -5.67 -10.81 26.93
CA LEU A 152 -6.24 -12.04 27.49
C LEU A 152 -5.81 -12.32 28.94
N SER A 153 -4.64 -11.82 29.37
CA SER A 153 -4.15 -11.92 30.76
C SER A 153 -5.08 -11.32 31.83
N ARG A 154 -6.05 -10.50 31.39
CA ARG A 154 -7.17 -9.99 32.20
C ARG A 154 -8.19 -11.06 32.63
N VAL A 155 -8.15 -12.25 32.01
CA VAL A 155 -9.03 -13.39 32.28
C VAL A 155 -8.20 -14.60 32.74
N GLU A 156 -7.19 -14.98 31.96
CA GLU A 156 -6.30 -16.10 32.24
C GLU A 156 -4.90 -15.78 31.67
N ASN A 157 -3.84 -16.09 32.42
CA ASN A 157 -2.48 -16.06 31.88
C ASN A 157 -2.17 -17.44 31.28
N PRO A 158 -1.70 -17.53 30.04
CA PRO A 158 -1.42 -18.83 29.44
C PRO A 158 -0.14 -19.45 30.01
N ILE A 159 -0.06 -20.77 29.94
CA ILE A 159 1.19 -21.51 30.17
C ILE A 159 1.96 -21.67 28.87
N ASN A 160 3.29 -21.57 28.94
CA ASN A 160 4.16 -21.87 27.80
C ASN A 160 4.21 -23.40 27.57
N VAL A 161 3.82 -23.84 26.38
CA VAL A 161 3.80 -25.25 25.94
C VAL A 161 4.72 -25.50 24.73
N SER A 162 5.65 -24.58 24.46
CA SER A 162 6.59 -24.68 23.33
C SER A 162 7.44 -25.95 23.39
N HIS A 163 7.48 -26.72 22.30
CA HIS A 163 8.31 -27.92 22.18
C HIS A 163 9.82 -27.63 22.00
N THR A 164 10.17 -26.36 21.75
CA THR A 164 11.54 -25.88 21.54
C THR A 164 11.87 -24.72 22.47
N GLN A 165 13.18 -24.51 22.71
CA GLN A 165 13.71 -23.32 23.38
C GLN A 165 13.91 -22.13 22.42
N ASP A 166 13.72 -22.34 21.12
CA ASP A 166 13.86 -21.28 20.12
C ASP A 166 12.78 -20.20 20.30
N GLU A 167 13.18 -18.93 20.39
CA GLU A 167 12.26 -17.81 20.57
C GLU A 167 11.50 -17.43 19.28
N HIS A 168 11.93 -17.99 18.14
CA HIS A 168 11.27 -17.89 16.86
C HIS A 168 9.99 -18.75 16.76
N PHE A 169 9.88 -19.79 17.60
CA PHE A 169 8.77 -20.74 17.59
C PHE A 169 8.24 -20.96 19.00
N ARG A 170 7.14 -20.29 19.34
CA ARG A 170 6.58 -20.29 20.69
C ARG A 170 5.08 -20.63 20.66
N SER A 171 4.66 -21.44 21.63
CA SER A 171 3.27 -21.86 21.80
C SER A 171 2.82 -21.68 23.25
N TRP A 172 1.59 -21.23 23.42
CA TRP A 172 0.95 -20.87 24.68
C TRP A 172 -0.42 -21.53 24.78
N ASN A 173 -0.78 -22.08 25.93
CA ASN A 173 -2.08 -22.70 26.16
C ASN A 173 -2.86 -22.01 27.29
N TYR A 174 -4.12 -21.66 27.01
CA TYR A 174 -5.10 -21.17 27.96
C TYR A 174 -5.91 -22.36 28.45
N VAL A 175 -5.48 -22.93 29.58
CA VAL A 175 -5.93 -24.24 30.08
C VAL A 175 -7.44 -24.28 30.30
N SER A 176 -8.01 -23.21 30.85
CA SER A 176 -9.44 -23.11 31.16
C SER A 176 -10.35 -23.03 29.93
N TYR A 177 -9.77 -22.75 28.76
CA TYR A 177 -10.47 -22.68 27.47
C TYR A 177 -10.02 -23.76 26.48
N ASN A 178 -9.00 -24.56 26.81
CA ASN A 178 -8.31 -25.45 25.87
C ASN A 178 -7.97 -24.72 24.54
N PHE A 179 -7.51 -23.47 24.65
CA PHE A 179 -7.14 -22.64 23.50
C PHE A 179 -5.62 -22.57 23.38
N THR A 180 -5.09 -22.94 22.21
CA THR A 180 -3.65 -22.91 21.94
C THR A 180 -3.32 -21.79 20.94
N LEU A 181 -2.43 -20.89 21.34
CA LEU A 181 -1.94 -19.78 20.53
C LEU A 181 -0.46 -20.01 20.19
N ALA A 182 -0.09 -19.91 18.92
CA ALA A 182 1.27 -20.17 18.43
C ALA A 182 1.83 -19.00 17.61
N SER A 183 3.16 -18.88 17.60
CA SER A 183 3.94 -17.93 16.81
C SER A 183 4.97 -18.68 15.96
N TYR A 184 4.91 -18.51 14.64
CA TYR A 184 5.89 -19.03 13.69
C TYR A 184 6.60 -17.87 12.99
N TRP A 185 7.89 -17.74 13.25
CA TRP A 185 8.73 -16.75 12.60
C TRP A 185 9.10 -17.18 11.18
N THR A 186 8.48 -16.53 10.20
CA THR A 186 8.83 -16.68 8.79
C THR A 186 8.65 -15.32 8.11
N PRO A 187 9.66 -14.42 8.18
CA PRO A 187 9.47 -13.01 7.82
C PRO A 187 9.18 -12.77 6.33
N PHE A 188 9.35 -13.81 5.50
CA PHE A 188 9.04 -13.81 4.07
C PHE A 188 7.95 -14.83 3.69
N LEU A 189 7.38 -15.60 4.62
CA LEU A 189 6.43 -16.72 4.43
C LEU A 189 6.95 -17.93 3.63
N VAL A 190 7.83 -17.70 2.67
CA VAL A 190 8.57 -18.70 1.91
C VAL A 190 9.90 -19.05 2.59
N LYS A 191 10.42 -20.22 2.26
CA LYS A 191 11.71 -20.71 2.71
C LYS A 191 12.79 -19.67 2.43
N SER A 192 13.50 -19.29 3.47
CA SER A 192 14.54 -18.26 3.38
C SER A 192 15.76 -18.60 4.21
N LYS A 193 16.91 -18.05 3.82
CA LYS A 193 18.18 -18.22 4.54
C LYS A 193 18.97 -16.91 4.49
N GLU A 194 19.44 -16.44 5.64
CA GLU A 194 20.46 -15.37 5.68
C GLU A 194 21.75 -15.90 5.04
N ALA A 195 22.13 -15.31 3.90
CA ALA A 195 23.28 -15.70 3.11
C ALA A 195 24.54 -14.97 3.58
N ASP A 196 24.40 -13.70 3.94
CA ASP A 196 25.46 -12.85 4.47
C ASP A 196 24.84 -11.85 5.47
N PRO A 197 25.11 -11.97 6.78
CA PRO A 197 24.59 -11.03 7.79
C PRO A 197 25.05 -9.58 7.62
N ASP A 198 26.21 -9.35 6.99
CA ASP A 198 26.77 -8.02 6.72
C ASP A 198 26.63 -7.63 5.23
N GLY A 199 25.66 -8.25 4.53
CA GLY A 199 25.38 -8.01 3.11
C GLY A 199 25.12 -6.52 2.77
N PRO A 200 24.98 -6.16 1.48
CA PRO A 200 25.43 -4.89 0.86
C PRO A 200 24.88 -3.56 1.41
N THR A 201 23.99 -3.59 2.39
CA THR A 201 23.42 -2.44 3.12
C THR A 201 23.75 -2.44 4.61
N HIS A 202 24.54 -3.40 5.11
CA HIS A 202 24.74 -3.74 6.54
C HIS A 202 23.43 -4.16 7.24
N THR A 203 22.55 -4.87 6.52
CA THR A 203 21.23 -5.29 7.01
C THR A 203 20.89 -6.76 6.69
N GLY A 204 21.89 -7.59 6.45
CA GLY A 204 21.70 -8.95 5.97
C GLY A 204 21.25 -9.04 4.50
N LEU A 205 21.80 -10.02 3.78
CA LEU A 205 21.37 -10.48 2.47
C LEU A 205 20.66 -11.82 2.62
N PHE A 206 19.45 -11.95 2.07
CA PHE A 206 18.63 -13.16 2.25
C PHE A 206 18.41 -13.91 0.94
N ASN A 207 18.66 -15.22 0.93
CA ASN A 207 18.21 -16.09 -0.16
C ASN A 207 16.74 -16.46 0.09
N LEU A 208 15.87 -16.16 -0.86
CA LEU A 208 14.44 -16.45 -0.84
C LEU A 208 14.12 -17.48 -1.93
N TYR A 209 13.57 -18.63 -1.56
CA TYR A 209 13.14 -19.68 -2.48
C TYR A 209 11.66 -19.47 -2.80
N LEU A 210 11.38 -18.69 -3.85
CA LEU A 210 10.05 -18.13 -4.13
C LEU A 210 8.98 -19.19 -4.48
N ASP A 211 9.38 -20.41 -4.82
CA ASP A 211 8.51 -21.56 -5.07
C ASP A 211 8.58 -22.66 -3.98
N GLU A 212 9.36 -22.48 -2.92
CA GLU A 212 9.40 -23.37 -1.74
C GLU A 212 8.79 -22.65 -0.52
N VAL A 213 7.68 -23.17 0.02
CA VAL A 213 7.08 -22.66 1.26
C VAL A 213 7.98 -22.99 2.46
N ASP A 214 7.89 -22.20 3.53
CA ASP A 214 8.66 -22.43 4.75
C ASP A 214 8.08 -23.58 5.59
N GLU A 215 8.77 -24.72 5.60
CA GLU A 215 8.36 -25.96 6.28
C GLU A 215 8.12 -25.77 7.80
N SER A 216 8.69 -24.73 8.41
CA SER A 216 8.56 -24.47 9.86
C SER A 216 7.13 -24.22 10.33
N TRP A 217 6.24 -23.73 9.46
CA TRP A 217 4.83 -23.53 9.76
C TRP A 217 3.90 -24.49 9.01
N THR A 218 4.24 -24.89 7.79
CA THR A 218 3.36 -25.78 7.01
C THR A 218 3.29 -27.20 7.57
N ASN A 219 4.30 -27.67 8.29
CA ASN A 219 4.28 -29.01 8.90
C ASN A 219 3.26 -29.16 10.04
N HIS A 220 2.68 -28.05 10.52
CA HIS A 220 1.70 -28.01 11.61
C HIS A 220 0.34 -27.44 11.18
N ILE A 221 0.15 -27.20 9.87
CA ILE A 221 -0.94 -26.34 9.40
C ILE A 221 -2.33 -26.98 9.53
N ASP A 222 -2.42 -28.30 9.36
CA ASP A 222 -3.65 -29.06 9.48
C ASP A 222 -4.16 -29.15 10.93
N GLU A 223 -3.31 -28.79 11.90
CA GLU A 223 -3.64 -28.73 13.33
C GLU A 223 -4.22 -27.36 13.73
N LEU A 224 -4.39 -26.41 12.79
CA LEU A 224 -4.77 -25.01 13.05
C LEU A 224 -6.20 -24.68 12.63
N ASP A 225 -7.05 -24.26 13.57
CA ASP A 225 -8.37 -23.69 13.24
C ASP A 225 -8.29 -22.27 12.65
N TYR A 226 -7.28 -21.49 13.08
CA TYR A 226 -7.12 -20.10 12.71
C TYR A 226 -5.67 -19.77 12.33
N ILE A 227 -5.48 -19.17 11.17
CA ILE A 227 -4.16 -18.75 10.67
C ILE A 227 -4.16 -17.24 10.49
N VAL A 228 -3.16 -16.53 11.01
CA VAL A 228 -2.96 -15.09 10.78
C VAL A 228 -1.61 -14.87 10.10
N LEU A 229 -1.65 -14.67 8.79
CA LEU A 229 -0.48 -14.39 7.96
C LEU A 229 -0.12 -12.90 7.97
N ASN A 230 1.17 -12.57 8.09
CA ASN A 230 1.67 -11.22 7.85
C ASN A 230 3.11 -11.23 7.31
N ALA A 231 3.42 -10.38 6.33
CA ALA A 231 4.81 -10.12 5.93
C ALA A 231 4.87 -8.81 5.12
N GLY A 232 5.87 -7.97 5.35
CA GLY A 232 6.03 -6.77 4.52
C GLY A 232 7.36 -6.05 4.70
N THR A 233 7.67 -5.62 5.93
CA THR A 233 8.85 -4.77 6.21
C THR A 233 10.18 -5.43 5.82
N TRP A 234 10.23 -6.77 5.83
CA TRP A 234 11.42 -7.52 5.45
C TRP A 234 11.73 -7.51 3.95
N PHE A 235 10.74 -7.30 3.07
CA PHE A 235 10.98 -7.19 1.62
C PHE A 235 11.77 -5.94 1.21
N TYR A 236 11.95 -4.97 2.11
CA TYR A 236 12.87 -3.85 1.91
C TYR A 236 14.36 -4.25 2.01
N ARG A 237 14.70 -5.42 2.56
CA ARG A 237 16.10 -5.89 2.69
C ARG A 237 16.63 -6.47 1.37
N PRO A 238 17.96 -6.38 1.12
CA PRO A 238 18.58 -7.07 -0.01
C PRO A 238 18.23 -8.56 -0.02
N SER A 239 17.80 -9.06 -1.17
CA SER A 239 17.34 -10.44 -1.32
C SER A 239 17.80 -11.06 -2.63
N MET A 240 18.19 -12.33 -2.61
CA MET A 240 18.48 -13.14 -3.80
C MET A 240 17.30 -14.09 -4.05
N TYR A 241 16.77 -14.10 -5.26
CA TYR A 241 15.56 -14.84 -5.60
C TYR A 241 15.88 -16.14 -6.33
N TYR A 242 15.38 -17.25 -5.78
CA TYR A 242 15.51 -18.58 -6.37
C TYR A 242 14.14 -19.11 -6.76
N GLU A 243 14.02 -19.69 -7.95
CA GLU A 243 12.88 -20.53 -8.36
C GLU A 243 13.43 -21.87 -8.89
N LYS A 244 12.84 -22.99 -8.47
CA LYS A 244 13.33 -24.35 -8.77
C LYS A 244 14.82 -24.52 -8.41
N ARG A 245 15.23 -23.89 -7.30
CA ARG A 245 16.61 -23.79 -6.80
C ARG A 245 17.63 -23.14 -7.76
N ARG A 246 17.17 -22.41 -8.77
CA ARG A 246 18.01 -21.60 -9.68
C ARG A 246 17.83 -20.13 -9.37
N LEU A 247 18.93 -19.37 -9.36
CA LEU A 247 18.89 -17.92 -9.20
C LEU A 247 18.16 -17.30 -10.41
N VAL A 248 17.07 -16.57 -10.15
CA VAL A 248 16.29 -15.86 -11.19
C VAL A 248 16.53 -14.34 -11.19
N GLY A 249 17.04 -13.80 -10.08
CA GLY A 249 17.41 -12.39 -9.94
C GLY A 249 17.60 -12.02 -8.48
N CYS A 250 17.51 -10.74 -8.16
CA CYS A 250 17.66 -10.22 -6.81
C CYS A 250 16.79 -8.98 -6.56
N ARG A 251 16.90 -8.42 -5.37
CA ARG A 251 16.43 -7.10 -4.98
C ARG A 251 17.56 -6.38 -4.25
N PHE A 252 17.92 -5.20 -4.72
CA PHE A 252 18.89 -4.28 -4.11
C PHE A 252 20.22 -4.97 -3.71
N CYS A 253 20.66 -5.95 -4.50
CA CYS A 253 21.81 -6.80 -4.16
C CYS A 253 23.15 -6.25 -4.66
N GLN A 254 23.13 -5.25 -5.56
CA GLN A 254 24.30 -4.58 -6.13
C GLN A 254 25.31 -5.49 -6.87
N PHE A 255 24.96 -6.74 -7.16
CA PHE A 255 25.83 -7.64 -7.94
C PHE A 255 25.74 -7.37 -9.46
N PRO A 256 26.87 -7.33 -10.17
CA PRO A 256 26.87 -7.26 -11.63
C PRO A 256 26.28 -8.54 -12.24
N ASN A 257 25.66 -8.40 -13.41
CA ASN A 257 25.07 -9.50 -14.21
C ASN A 257 23.90 -10.27 -13.54
N ILE A 258 23.27 -9.72 -12.50
CA ILE A 258 22.06 -10.27 -11.88
C ILE A 258 20.92 -9.25 -12.01
N THR A 259 19.75 -9.69 -12.48
CA THR A 259 18.57 -8.83 -12.65
C THR A 259 18.04 -8.35 -11.30
N ASP A 260 18.04 -7.04 -11.06
CA ASP A 260 17.38 -6.43 -9.89
C ASP A 260 15.89 -6.19 -10.19
N PHE A 261 15.02 -6.73 -9.35
CA PHE A 261 13.57 -6.67 -9.48
C PHE A 261 12.94 -5.61 -8.55
N PRO A 262 11.73 -5.10 -8.86
CA PRO A 262 10.96 -4.32 -7.90
C PRO A 262 10.64 -5.16 -6.65
N MET A 263 10.51 -4.50 -5.50
CA MET A 263 10.18 -5.13 -4.21
C MET A 263 8.91 -6.00 -4.28
N THR A 264 7.95 -5.56 -5.09
CA THR A 264 6.69 -6.26 -5.34
C THR A 264 6.88 -7.63 -5.98
N TYR A 265 7.97 -7.89 -6.73
CA TYR A 265 8.23 -9.20 -7.33
C TYR A 265 8.37 -10.30 -6.28
N GLY A 266 9.29 -10.13 -5.34
CA GLY A 266 9.52 -11.08 -4.25
C GLY A 266 8.30 -11.20 -3.33
N SER A 267 7.67 -10.07 -2.98
CA SER A 267 6.48 -10.06 -2.13
C SER A 267 5.29 -10.80 -2.79
N ARG A 268 4.99 -10.51 -4.07
CA ARG A 268 3.93 -11.15 -4.83
C ARG A 268 4.12 -12.66 -4.91
N LYS A 269 5.31 -13.11 -5.30
CA LYS A 269 5.65 -14.53 -5.40
C LYS A 269 5.54 -15.23 -4.04
N ALA A 270 6.03 -14.60 -2.97
CA ALA A 270 5.97 -15.17 -1.63
C ALA A 270 4.52 -15.37 -1.12
N PHE A 271 3.68 -14.33 -1.20
CA PHE A 271 2.26 -14.44 -0.84
C PHE A 271 1.53 -15.47 -1.71
N LYS A 272 1.78 -15.47 -3.02
CA LYS A 272 1.21 -16.45 -3.95
C LYS A 272 1.55 -17.90 -3.56
N THR A 273 2.81 -18.17 -3.23
CA THR A 273 3.28 -19.51 -2.82
C THR A 273 2.69 -19.91 -1.48
N ALA A 274 2.67 -19.02 -0.48
CA ALA A 274 2.08 -19.29 0.83
C ALA A 274 0.56 -19.55 0.75
N PHE A 275 -0.18 -18.72 0.01
CA PHE A 275 -1.63 -18.92 -0.18
C PHE A 275 -1.94 -20.17 -0.99
N LYS A 276 -1.14 -20.48 -2.03
CA LYS A 276 -1.30 -21.71 -2.81
C LYS A 276 -1.07 -22.95 -1.96
N ALA A 277 -0.08 -22.94 -1.07
CA ALA A 277 0.15 -24.05 -0.15
C ALA A 277 -1.09 -24.33 0.71
N ILE A 278 -1.72 -23.28 1.26
CA ILE A 278 -2.95 -23.40 2.05
C ILE A 278 -4.13 -23.91 1.19
N ASN A 279 -4.34 -23.34 0.01
CA ASN A 279 -5.42 -23.76 -0.91
C ASN A 279 -5.24 -25.18 -1.49
N SER A 280 -4.08 -25.81 -1.28
CA SER A 280 -3.77 -27.18 -1.72
C SER A 280 -4.00 -28.23 -0.62
N LEU A 281 -4.39 -27.83 0.60
CA LEU A 281 -4.70 -28.77 1.70
C LEU A 281 -6.09 -29.38 1.49
N GLU A 282 -6.15 -30.69 1.28
CA GLU A 282 -7.38 -31.38 0.87
C GLU A 282 -8.48 -31.44 1.95
N ASN A 283 -8.18 -31.08 3.21
CA ASN A 283 -9.13 -31.09 4.33
C ASN A 283 -9.02 -29.88 5.30
N PHE A 284 -8.44 -28.75 4.87
CA PHE A 284 -8.30 -27.59 5.76
C PHE A 284 -9.62 -26.82 5.95
N GLU A 285 -10.32 -27.08 7.06
CA GLU A 285 -11.56 -26.39 7.42
C GLU A 285 -11.34 -25.01 8.09
N GLY A 286 -10.12 -24.67 8.48
CA GLY A 286 -9.80 -23.46 9.25
C GLY A 286 -10.08 -22.13 8.53
N VAL A 287 -9.89 -21.02 9.25
CA VAL A 287 -10.04 -19.65 8.71
C VAL A 287 -8.67 -18.98 8.60
N VAL A 288 -8.35 -18.54 7.38
CA VAL A 288 -7.11 -17.85 7.03
C VAL A 288 -7.35 -16.35 7.03
N PHE A 289 -6.68 -15.64 7.92
CA PHE A 289 -6.62 -14.19 7.96
C PHE A 289 -5.32 -13.69 7.32
N LEU A 290 -5.42 -12.78 6.35
CA LEU A 290 -4.31 -11.91 6.01
C LEU A 290 -4.40 -10.65 6.87
N ARG A 291 -3.34 -10.33 7.60
CA ARG A 291 -3.14 -9.02 8.23
C ARG A 291 -2.25 -8.15 7.33
N THR A 292 -2.80 -7.05 6.82
CA THR A 292 -2.15 -6.23 5.79
C THR A 292 -0.92 -5.46 6.31
N TYR A 293 -0.20 -4.83 5.39
CA TYR A 293 1.03 -4.11 5.63
C TYR A 293 0.85 -2.94 6.62
N THR A 294 1.92 -2.60 7.36
CA THR A 294 1.97 -1.43 8.23
C THR A 294 3.14 -0.55 7.81
N PRO A 295 2.88 0.68 7.34
CA PRO A 295 3.92 1.65 7.00
C PRO A 295 4.81 2.01 8.18
N SER A 296 6.04 2.42 7.86
CA SER A 296 6.95 3.07 8.82
C SER A 296 6.81 4.59 8.75
N HIS A 297 7.06 5.27 9.87
CA HIS A 297 6.84 6.72 10.03
C HIS A 297 8.15 7.45 10.33
N PHE A 298 9.18 7.22 9.51
CA PHE A 298 10.46 7.91 9.65
C PHE A 298 10.39 9.33 9.05
N GLU A 299 10.81 10.30 9.85
CA GLU A 299 10.97 11.71 9.54
C GLU A 299 12.46 12.07 9.65
N ASN A 300 12.90 13.11 8.95
CA ASN A 300 14.27 13.65 9.04
C ASN A 300 15.40 12.68 8.63
N GLY A 301 15.08 11.61 7.90
CA GLY A 301 16.05 10.64 7.38
C GLY A 301 15.46 9.23 7.25
N LEU A 302 16.22 8.30 6.68
CA LEU A 302 15.90 6.87 6.74
C LEU A 302 16.21 6.30 8.12
N TRP A 303 15.63 5.13 8.42
CA TRP A 303 15.79 4.43 9.69
C TRP A 303 17.25 4.16 10.10
N ASN A 304 18.15 3.98 9.12
CA ASN A 304 19.59 3.78 9.29
C ASN A 304 20.43 5.04 9.05
N GLN A 305 19.79 6.19 8.80
CA GLN A 305 20.44 7.48 8.46
C GLN A 305 20.04 8.61 9.44
N GLY A 306 19.68 8.26 10.67
CA GLY A 306 19.30 9.23 11.72
C GLY A 306 17.83 9.66 11.70
N GLY A 307 16.98 9.03 10.89
CA GLY A 307 15.54 9.25 10.90
C GLY A 307 14.89 8.97 12.26
N ASN A 308 13.82 9.69 12.57
CA ASN A 308 13.12 9.66 13.84
C ASN A 308 11.59 9.61 13.64
N CYS A 309 10.82 9.42 14.72
CA CYS A 309 9.35 9.35 14.70
C CYS A 309 8.78 10.16 15.86
N VAL A 310 8.99 11.48 15.86
CA VAL A 310 8.78 12.36 17.04
C VAL A 310 7.34 12.79 17.28
N ARG A 311 6.39 12.38 16.44
CA ARG A 311 4.96 12.75 16.58
C ARG A 311 4.33 12.09 17.82
N GLN A 312 3.57 12.87 18.58
CA GLN A 312 2.91 12.44 19.84
C GLN A 312 1.38 12.28 19.71
N ARG A 313 0.84 12.40 18.49
CA ARG A 313 -0.58 12.18 18.19
C ARG A 313 -0.77 11.41 16.88
N PRO A 314 -1.91 10.72 16.70
CA PRO A 314 -2.34 10.23 15.41
C PRO A 314 -2.42 11.35 14.36
N PHE A 315 -2.25 10.95 13.10
CA PHE A 315 -2.76 11.73 11.98
C PHE A 315 -4.29 11.59 11.90
N ARG A 316 -4.94 12.62 11.37
CA ARG A 316 -6.28 12.49 10.77
C ARG A 316 -6.15 11.92 9.35
N SER A 317 -7.24 11.35 8.83
CA SER A 317 -7.32 10.80 7.46
C SER A 317 -6.91 11.77 6.34
N ASN A 318 -6.92 13.08 6.59
CA ASN A 318 -6.54 14.13 5.64
C ASN A 318 -5.12 14.69 5.82
N GLU A 319 -4.36 14.23 6.81
CA GLU A 319 -3.00 14.73 7.10
C GLU A 319 -1.89 13.87 6.47
N THR A 320 -2.21 12.66 5.98
CA THR A 320 -1.28 11.75 5.31
C THR A 320 -2.02 10.84 4.33
N ILE A 321 -1.31 10.29 3.34
CA ILE A 321 -1.85 9.34 2.35
C ILE A 321 -0.90 8.15 2.16
N LEU A 322 -1.44 6.99 1.79
CA LEU A 322 -0.63 5.82 1.46
C LEU A 322 -0.09 5.96 0.03
N GLU A 323 1.23 6.05 -0.12
CA GLU A 323 1.87 6.22 -1.44
C GLU A 323 3.24 5.54 -1.56
N GLY A 324 3.76 5.51 -2.79
CA GLY A 324 5.02 4.87 -3.15
C GLY A 324 5.07 3.39 -2.76
N ALA A 325 6.25 2.92 -2.35
CA ALA A 325 6.48 1.52 -1.98
C ALA A 325 5.54 0.97 -0.89
N ASN A 326 5.01 1.84 0.00
CA ASN A 326 4.04 1.45 1.00
C ASN A 326 2.67 1.08 0.36
N LEU A 327 2.25 1.84 -0.65
CA LEU A 327 1.06 1.53 -1.44
C LEU A 327 1.28 0.29 -2.31
N ASP A 328 2.45 0.14 -2.92
CA ASP A 328 2.77 -0.98 -3.80
C ASP A 328 2.77 -2.33 -3.07
N LEU A 329 3.34 -2.39 -1.86
CA LEU A 329 3.28 -3.56 -0.99
C LEU A 329 1.84 -3.89 -0.56
N TYR A 330 1.10 -2.90 -0.07
CA TYR A 330 -0.30 -3.06 0.33
C TYR A 330 -1.15 -3.61 -0.83
N MET A 331 -1.07 -2.97 -2.00
CA MET A 331 -1.84 -3.39 -3.17
C MET A 331 -1.44 -4.78 -3.66
N THR A 332 -0.14 -5.13 -3.61
CA THR A 332 0.34 -6.49 -3.94
C THR A 332 -0.25 -7.54 -3.01
N GLN A 333 -0.30 -7.27 -1.70
CA GLN A 333 -0.94 -8.16 -0.73
C GLN A 333 -2.44 -8.34 -1.02
N ILE A 334 -3.17 -7.25 -1.26
CA ILE A 334 -4.61 -7.27 -1.57
C ILE A 334 -4.89 -8.03 -2.87
N GLU A 335 -4.06 -7.88 -3.91
CA GLU A 335 -4.22 -8.58 -5.18
C GLU A 335 -4.07 -10.10 -5.02
N GLU A 336 -2.97 -10.57 -4.42
CA GLU A 336 -2.74 -12.02 -4.22
C GLU A 336 -3.74 -12.61 -3.22
N PHE A 337 -4.14 -11.87 -2.18
CA PHE A 337 -5.20 -12.30 -1.26
C PHE A 337 -6.55 -12.47 -1.98
N LYS A 338 -6.93 -11.53 -2.85
CA LYS A 338 -8.17 -11.65 -3.65
C LYS A 338 -8.11 -12.80 -4.65
N VAL A 339 -6.94 -13.21 -5.13
CA VAL A 339 -6.78 -14.44 -5.92
C VAL A 339 -6.99 -15.66 -5.01
N ALA A 340 -6.26 -15.72 -3.89
CA ALA A 340 -6.33 -16.80 -2.92
C ALA A 340 -7.75 -17.05 -2.38
N GLU A 341 -8.48 -15.99 -2.05
CA GLU A 341 -9.87 -16.06 -1.56
C GLU A 341 -10.82 -16.65 -2.62
N ARG A 342 -10.66 -16.27 -3.90
CA ARG A 342 -11.49 -16.80 -5.00
C ARG A 342 -11.16 -18.25 -5.35
N GLU A 343 -9.92 -18.67 -5.16
CA GLU A 343 -9.51 -20.07 -5.29
C GLU A 343 -10.01 -20.90 -4.09
N GLY A 344 -9.77 -20.44 -2.87
CA GLY A 344 -10.23 -21.08 -1.63
C GLY A 344 -11.74 -21.25 -1.57
N LYS A 345 -12.52 -20.25 -2.03
CA LYS A 345 -13.99 -20.36 -2.17
C LYS A 345 -14.46 -21.51 -3.06
N LYS A 346 -13.65 -21.99 -4.00
CA LYS A 346 -13.97 -23.18 -4.83
C LYS A 346 -13.65 -24.50 -4.11
N ASN A 347 -12.65 -24.47 -3.21
CA ASN A 347 -12.15 -25.63 -2.47
C ASN A 347 -12.71 -25.72 -1.04
N GLY A 348 -13.56 -24.78 -0.62
CA GLY A 348 -14.15 -24.70 0.73
C GLY A 348 -13.34 -23.87 1.75
N SER A 349 -12.09 -23.51 1.45
CA SER A 349 -11.20 -22.79 2.35
C SER A 349 -11.67 -21.36 2.64
N ARG A 350 -11.63 -20.95 3.92
CA ARG A 350 -12.23 -19.68 4.39
C ARG A 350 -11.18 -18.59 4.58
N PHE A 351 -11.04 -17.72 3.58
CA PHE A 351 -10.16 -16.54 3.66
C PHE A 351 -10.89 -15.30 4.21
N ARG A 352 -10.19 -14.50 5.00
CA ARG A 352 -10.66 -13.24 5.62
C ARG A 352 -9.52 -12.21 5.65
N LEU A 353 -9.88 -10.93 5.61
CA LEU A 353 -8.92 -9.83 5.59
C LEU A 353 -9.02 -9.03 6.88
N ILE A 354 -7.88 -8.82 7.55
CA ILE A 354 -7.72 -7.86 8.63
C ILE A 354 -6.94 -6.69 8.04
N ASP A 355 -7.63 -5.79 7.34
CA ASP A 355 -6.99 -4.63 6.75
C ASP A 355 -6.76 -3.54 7.81
N VAL A 356 -5.49 -3.39 8.20
CA VAL A 356 -5.00 -2.44 9.19
C VAL A 356 -4.18 -1.32 8.57
N THR A 357 -3.99 -1.29 7.24
CA THR A 357 -2.99 -0.41 6.62
C THR A 357 -3.32 1.06 6.83
N GLN A 358 -4.57 1.48 6.60
CA GLN A 358 -5.00 2.86 6.87
C GLN A 358 -4.94 3.17 8.37
N ALA A 359 -5.51 2.30 9.21
CA ALA A 359 -5.51 2.50 10.66
C ALA A 359 -4.09 2.68 11.23
N MET A 360 -3.10 1.93 10.74
CA MET A 360 -1.71 2.04 11.19
C MET A 360 -0.93 3.18 10.54
N LEU A 361 -1.23 3.55 9.28
CA LEU A 361 -0.70 4.78 8.64
C LEU A 361 -1.07 6.03 9.42
N LEU A 362 -2.21 6.03 10.11
CA LEU A 362 -2.62 7.16 10.95
C LEU A 362 -1.97 7.18 12.34
N ARG A 363 -1.02 6.28 12.66
CA ARG A 363 -0.41 6.12 14.00
C ARG A 363 1.11 6.33 14.05
N PRO A 364 1.64 7.49 13.64
CA PRO A 364 3.06 7.80 13.79
C PRO A 364 3.48 7.86 15.29
N ASP A 365 2.54 8.16 16.18
CA ASP A 365 2.72 8.20 17.63
C ASP A 365 2.84 6.81 18.30
N GLY A 366 2.40 5.76 17.62
CA GLY A 366 2.41 4.39 18.14
C GLY A 366 3.81 3.73 18.17
N HIS A 367 4.83 4.35 17.57
CA HIS A 367 6.16 3.75 17.45
C HIS A 367 7.00 3.88 18.73
N PRO A 368 7.88 2.89 19.03
CA PRO A 368 8.91 3.05 20.06
C PRO A 368 9.93 4.13 19.65
N THR A 369 9.92 5.26 20.37
CA THR A 369 10.83 6.39 20.14
C THR A 369 12.06 6.31 21.04
N GLY A 370 13.26 6.50 20.47
CA GLY A 370 14.49 6.61 21.25
C GLY A 370 14.58 7.96 21.98
N ASN A 371 14.40 7.97 23.30
CA ASN A 371 14.74 9.13 24.12
C ASN A 371 16.26 9.37 24.10
N ARG A 372 16.73 10.33 23.29
CA ARG A 372 18.00 11.02 23.55
C ARG A 372 17.80 12.05 24.66
N PHE A 373 17.61 11.58 25.90
CA PHE A 373 17.80 12.41 27.08
C PHE A 373 18.95 11.86 27.91
N SER A 374 19.85 12.77 28.27
CA SER A 374 21.09 12.54 28.99
C SER A 374 20.87 11.81 30.31
N LEU A 375 21.36 10.57 30.39
CA LEU A 375 21.83 10.02 31.66
C LEU A 375 23.27 10.49 31.86
N GLU A 376 23.43 11.65 32.48
CA GLU A 376 24.65 11.95 33.23
C GLU A 376 24.73 10.97 34.40
N GLU A 377 25.34 9.80 34.16
CA GLU A 377 26.25 9.08 35.08
C GLU A 377 26.59 7.69 34.52
N GLY A 378 27.80 7.55 33.97
CA GLY A 378 28.63 6.37 34.21
C GLY A 378 28.35 5.05 33.46
N ASN A 379 27.46 4.97 32.47
CA ASN A 379 27.32 3.75 31.64
C ASN A 379 27.42 4.04 30.12
N PRO A 380 28.19 3.24 29.36
CA PRO A 380 28.30 3.41 27.91
C PRO A 380 27.01 2.99 27.18
N PRO A 381 26.81 3.41 25.92
CA PRO A 381 25.66 3.00 25.12
C PRO A 381 25.56 1.48 25.01
N VAL A 382 24.34 0.94 25.06
CA VAL A 382 24.10 -0.48 24.77
C VAL A 382 24.28 -0.70 23.28
N ASP A 383 25.45 -1.22 22.94
CA ASP A 383 25.87 -1.55 21.58
C ASP A 383 25.03 -2.73 21.04
N PHE A 384 24.15 -2.46 20.07
CA PHE A 384 23.11 -3.41 19.65
C PHE A 384 23.64 -4.59 18.80
N LEU A 385 24.94 -4.66 18.52
CA LEU A 385 25.58 -5.75 17.78
C LEU A 385 26.91 -6.21 18.39
N SER A 386 26.92 -6.70 19.64
CA SER A 386 27.99 -7.63 20.06
C SER A 386 27.55 -8.76 21.00
N ARG A 387 27.52 -10.00 20.48
CA ARG A 387 27.46 -11.23 21.29
C ARG A 387 28.82 -11.48 21.97
N LYS A 388 29.12 -10.80 23.08
CA LYS A 388 30.25 -11.19 23.95
C LYS A 388 29.86 -12.40 24.81
N ARG A 389 30.43 -13.56 24.48
CA ARG A 389 30.34 -14.80 25.28
C ARG A 389 30.91 -14.56 26.68
N ARG A 390 30.23 -15.04 27.74
CA ARG A 390 30.84 -15.15 29.08
C ARG A 390 31.76 -16.38 29.15
N PRO A 391 32.91 -16.31 29.85
CA PRO A 391 33.84 -17.43 29.95
C PRO A 391 33.40 -18.46 31.01
N LEU A 392 33.60 -19.74 30.69
CA LEU A 392 33.49 -20.83 31.67
C LEU A 392 34.73 -20.84 32.58
N ARG A 393 34.53 -21.00 33.91
CA ARG A 393 35.64 -21.23 34.85
C ARG A 393 36.13 -22.67 34.73
N GLY A 394 37.43 -22.82 34.50
CA GLY A 394 38.05 -24.07 34.10
C GLY A 394 38.16 -25.16 35.17
N TRP A 395 38.64 -26.30 34.68
CA TRP A 395 39.36 -27.32 35.45
C TRP A 395 40.71 -27.57 34.78
N ARG A 396 41.76 -27.76 35.59
CA ARG A 396 43.12 -28.08 35.11
C ARG A 396 43.31 -29.59 35.00
N LEU A 397 44.13 -30.00 34.05
CA LEU A 397 45.08 -31.14 33.97
C LEU A 397 45.66 -31.03 32.54
N GLY A 398 46.93 -31.16 32.21
CA GLY A 398 48.14 -31.62 32.89
C GLY A 398 49.08 -32.14 31.78
N LEU A 399 50.16 -31.40 31.47
CA LEU A 399 51.21 -31.75 30.48
C LEU A 399 52.02 -33.00 30.95
N PRO A 400 52.87 -33.71 30.15
CA PRO A 400 53.76 -33.19 29.07
C PRO A 400 54.01 -34.14 27.81
N PRO A 401 54.91 -33.78 26.83
CA PRO A 401 55.08 -34.47 25.52
C PRO A 401 56.27 -35.48 25.47
N PRO A 402 56.66 -36.07 24.30
CA PRO A 402 57.73 -35.48 23.45
C PRO A 402 57.42 -35.45 21.90
N PRO A 403 58.28 -35.84 20.91
CA PRO A 403 59.01 -34.82 20.14
C PRO A 403 58.97 -34.89 18.58
N ASP A 404 59.64 -33.89 17.97
CA ASP A 404 60.12 -33.69 16.58
C ASP A 404 60.11 -34.88 15.60
N ASP A 405 59.68 -34.70 14.35
CA ASP A 405 60.50 -34.20 13.22
C ASP A 405 59.65 -33.65 12.03
N GLY A 406 60.10 -32.82 11.06
CA GLY A 406 61.35 -32.09 10.80
C GLY A 406 61.30 -31.36 9.41
N ASN A 407 62.07 -30.28 9.22
CA ASN A 407 62.21 -29.41 8.00
C ASN A 407 61.00 -28.52 7.58
N GLY A 408 61.15 -27.26 7.16
CA GLY A 408 62.33 -26.37 7.12
C GLY A 408 62.14 -25.15 6.18
N GLY A 409 62.58 -23.94 6.60
CA GLY A 409 62.55 -22.66 5.84
C GLY A 409 61.50 -21.65 6.35
N GLU A 410 61.80 -20.74 7.29
CA GLU A 410 62.54 -19.44 7.15
C GLU A 410 61.77 -18.39 6.31
N TYR A 411 61.48 -17.14 6.73
CA TYR A 411 61.86 -16.34 7.94
C TYR A 411 60.79 -15.19 8.22
N PRO A 412 60.92 -14.24 9.19
CA PRO A 412 59.80 -13.82 10.09
C PRO A 412 59.51 -12.28 10.08
N PRO A 413 58.94 -11.62 11.13
CA PRO A 413 57.81 -11.94 12.03
C PRO A 413 56.70 -10.85 12.05
N MET A 414 55.59 -11.10 12.77
CA MET A 414 54.73 -10.02 13.30
C MET A 414 55.37 -9.33 14.52
N GLY A 415 55.14 -8.02 14.67
CA GLY A 415 55.29 -7.30 15.94
C GLY A 415 53.95 -6.66 16.36
N GLN A 416 53.50 -6.90 17.59
CA GLN A 416 52.34 -6.23 18.19
C GLN A 416 52.80 -4.97 18.93
N GLU A 417 52.02 -3.87 18.89
CA GLU A 417 51.25 -3.38 20.05
C GLU A 417 50.60 -2.00 19.81
N GLY A 418 49.38 -1.83 20.35
CA GLY A 418 48.77 -0.60 20.87
C GLY A 418 48.93 0.76 20.16
N GLY A 419 47.87 1.24 19.50
CA GLY A 419 47.73 2.65 19.11
C GLY A 419 46.28 3.05 18.79
N LYS A 420 45.82 4.20 19.31
CA LYS A 420 44.50 4.78 19.00
C LYS A 420 44.49 5.32 17.56
N LEU A 421 43.38 5.17 16.84
CA LEU A 421 43.02 6.05 15.72
C LEU A 421 41.65 6.67 15.95
N GLY A 422 41.62 8.00 16.12
CA GLY A 422 40.55 8.80 15.54
C GLY A 422 40.86 9.04 14.06
N ILE A 423 39.88 9.49 13.28
CA ILE A 423 40.09 9.93 11.90
C ILE A 423 39.79 11.42 11.82
N ASP A 424 40.85 12.22 11.88
CA ASP A 424 40.87 13.58 11.36
C ASP A 424 41.18 13.52 9.86
N VAL A 425 40.43 14.26 9.04
CA VAL A 425 40.64 14.30 7.58
C VAL A 425 41.40 15.57 7.20
N PHE A 426 42.71 15.44 7.00
CA PHE A 426 43.57 16.51 6.49
C PHE A 426 43.52 16.58 4.96
N PHE A 427 43.24 17.77 4.40
CA PHE A 427 43.49 18.08 2.99
C PHE A 427 44.89 18.68 2.82
N SER A 428 45.60 18.31 1.76
CA SER A 428 46.87 18.96 1.43
C SER A 428 46.65 20.37 0.86
N TRP A 429 47.60 21.26 1.11
CA TRP A 429 47.59 22.64 0.60
C TRP A 429 47.52 22.69 -0.95
N GLU A 430 48.08 21.68 -1.63
CA GLU A 430 47.98 21.54 -3.09
C GLU A 430 46.55 21.24 -3.58
N SER A 431 45.76 20.46 -2.83
CA SER A 431 44.36 20.17 -3.17
C SER A 431 43.50 21.44 -3.14
N ILE A 432 43.72 22.30 -2.14
CA ILE A 432 43.01 23.58 -2.00
C ILE A 432 43.39 24.55 -3.14
N LEU A 433 44.67 24.59 -3.53
CA LEU A 433 45.13 25.36 -4.69
C LEU A 433 44.56 24.84 -6.02
N GLN A 434 44.35 23.52 -6.16
CA GLN A 434 43.71 22.94 -7.34
C GLN A 434 42.22 23.34 -7.45
N MET A 435 41.49 23.38 -6.34
CA MET A 435 40.10 23.90 -6.31
C MET A 435 40.05 25.39 -6.67
N LYS A 436 40.93 26.23 -6.11
CA LYS A 436 40.99 27.66 -6.45
C LYS A 436 41.29 27.91 -7.94
N ARG A 437 42.16 27.11 -8.57
CA ARG A 437 42.43 27.22 -10.03
C ARG A 437 41.23 26.81 -10.90
N ARG A 438 40.43 25.82 -10.49
CA ARG A 438 39.22 25.42 -11.24
C ARG A 438 38.08 26.45 -11.14
N LEU A 439 37.96 27.15 -10.01
CA LEU A 439 36.91 28.17 -9.81
C LEU A 439 37.18 29.48 -10.56
N LEU A 440 38.45 29.84 -10.80
CA LEU A 440 38.82 31.02 -11.58
C LEU A 440 38.55 30.91 -13.10
N GLN A 441 38.11 29.74 -13.59
CA GLN A 441 37.83 29.53 -15.02
C GLN A 441 36.41 29.93 -15.43
N TYR A 442 35.50 30.11 -14.48
CA TYR A 442 34.11 30.55 -14.70
C TYR A 442 33.93 31.99 -14.22
N ARG A 443 34.07 32.97 -15.14
CA ARG A 443 33.87 34.40 -14.83
C ARG A 443 32.42 34.67 -14.40
N ILE A 444 32.20 34.84 -13.10
CA ILE A 444 30.99 35.45 -12.51
C ILE A 444 31.44 36.59 -11.59
N PRO A 445 30.83 37.79 -11.62
CA PRO A 445 31.29 38.93 -10.83
C PRO A 445 30.93 38.83 -9.33
N GLU A 446 31.78 39.40 -8.48
CA GLU A 446 31.48 39.66 -7.06
C GLU A 446 30.41 40.78 -6.93
N PRO A 447 29.55 40.75 -5.89
CA PRO A 447 29.98 41.23 -4.57
C PRO A 447 29.43 40.42 -3.38
N PHE A 448 30.31 39.82 -2.58
CA PHE A 448 30.00 39.40 -1.20
C PHE A 448 31.18 39.75 -0.29
N LEU A 449 30.96 40.70 0.63
CA LEU A 449 31.94 41.10 1.64
C LEU A 449 31.92 40.15 2.85
N VAL A 450 33.11 39.78 3.32
CA VAL A 450 33.33 38.93 4.49
C VAL A 450 33.62 39.80 5.72
N HIS A 451 33.04 39.47 6.87
CA HIS A 451 33.45 40.01 8.17
C HIS A 451 33.85 38.88 9.13
N GLU A 452 35.05 38.99 9.68
CA GLU A 452 35.61 38.08 10.68
C GLU A 452 35.42 38.62 12.10
N PHE A 453 35.32 37.73 13.09
CA PHE A 453 35.48 38.07 14.51
C PHE A 453 36.32 37.00 15.24
N PRO A 454 37.34 37.39 16.02
CA PRO A 454 38.19 36.44 16.73
C PRO A 454 37.73 36.15 18.17
N ARG A 455 37.94 34.92 18.64
CA ARG A 455 38.16 34.59 20.06
C ARG A 455 39.29 33.56 20.18
N VAL A 456 40.07 33.67 21.26
CA VAL A 456 41.32 32.94 21.48
C VAL A 456 41.26 32.14 22.78
N GLY A 457 41.82 30.93 22.75
CA GLY A 457 42.17 30.11 23.91
C GLY A 457 41.73 28.65 23.74
N THR A 458 42.59 27.64 23.90
CA THR A 458 44.06 27.60 24.11
C THR A 458 44.60 26.30 23.52
N VAL A 459 45.87 26.30 23.08
CA VAL A 459 46.57 25.15 22.44
C VAL A 459 46.07 24.81 21.02
N GLY A 460 46.37 25.71 20.08
CA GLY A 460 47.19 25.32 18.93
C GLY A 460 46.57 24.55 17.76
N GLU A 461 45.42 24.96 17.21
CA GLU A 461 45.16 24.87 15.76
C GLU A 461 44.03 25.83 15.33
N LEU A 462 44.14 26.41 14.12
CA LEU A 462 43.20 27.41 13.59
C LEU A 462 42.14 26.73 12.72
N VAL A 463 40.91 26.57 13.24
CA VAL A 463 39.77 26.02 12.49
C VAL A 463 38.81 27.16 12.10
N GLY A 464 38.75 27.47 10.81
CA GLY A 464 37.76 28.39 10.25
C GLY A 464 36.41 27.70 10.03
N VAL A 465 35.33 28.24 10.59
CA VAL A 465 33.97 27.72 10.40
C VAL A 465 33.26 28.54 9.32
N VAL A 466 32.90 27.91 8.20
CA VAL A 466 32.02 28.51 7.19
C VAL A 466 30.57 28.18 7.54
N ARG A 467 29.80 29.22 7.86
CA ARG A 467 28.36 29.11 8.13
C ARG A 467 27.58 29.58 6.91
N LEU A 468 26.84 28.67 6.29
CA LEU A 468 25.87 28.99 5.23
C LEU A 468 24.48 29.15 5.87
N ASP A 469 24.17 30.36 6.33
CA ASP A 469 22.78 30.70 6.69
C ASP A 469 21.99 31.02 5.40
N CYS A 470 20.93 30.26 5.14
CA CYS A 470 20.01 30.50 4.03
C CYS A 470 18.67 31.01 4.61
N PRO A 471 18.31 32.30 4.43
CA PRO A 471 17.04 32.85 4.91
C PRO A 471 15.91 32.64 3.88
N PHE A 472 14.66 32.74 4.37
CA PHE A 472 13.38 32.63 3.64
C PHE A 472 12.97 31.24 3.10
N LEU A 473 12.09 30.58 3.85
CA LEU A 473 10.70 30.38 3.43
C LEU A 473 9.83 29.91 4.61
N SER A 474 9.49 30.85 5.49
CA SER A 474 8.31 30.75 6.36
C SER A 474 7.13 31.45 5.68
N GLU A 475 5.92 30.94 5.92
CA GLU A 475 4.63 31.48 5.43
C GLU A 475 4.34 31.30 3.92
N ILE A 476 3.54 30.28 3.60
CA ILE A 476 2.12 30.46 3.21
C ILE A 476 1.38 29.18 3.64
N SER A 477 0.40 29.32 4.53
CA SER A 477 -0.48 28.24 4.95
C SER A 477 -1.92 28.62 4.58
N PRO A 478 -2.55 27.96 3.59
CA PRO A 478 -3.98 28.12 3.35
C PRO A 478 -4.74 27.23 4.34
N THR A 479 -5.33 27.84 5.36
CA THR A 479 -6.18 27.18 6.34
C THR A 479 -7.47 26.68 5.70
N TYR A 480 -7.53 25.40 5.33
CA TYR A 480 -8.79 24.75 4.94
C TYR A 480 -9.47 24.13 6.17
N HIS A 481 -10.50 24.81 6.68
CA HIS A 481 -11.39 24.25 7.71
C HIS A 481 -12.11 23.01 7.16
N GLY A 482 -11.98 21.89 7.88
CA GLY A 482 -12.51 20.62 7.44
C GLY A 482 -14.03 20.47 7.60
N LYS A 483 -14.61 19.61 6.76
CA LYS A 483 -15.64 18.66 7.18
C LYS A 483 -15.23 17.25 6.74
N ASN A 484 -15.34 16.32 7.69
CA ASN A 484 -15.05 14.91 7.47
C ASN A 484 -16.17 14.31 6.64
N GLU A 485 -15.81 13.62 5.57
CA GLU A 485 -16.68 12.60 4.97
C GLU A 485 -15.87 11.33 4.81
N SER A 486 -16.36 10.32 5.50
CA SER A 486 -15.94 8.93 5.48
C SER A 486 -15.79 8.35 4.07
N ILE A 487 -14.74 7.55 3.85
CA ILE A 487 -14.39 7.00 2.53
C ILE A 487 -14.77 5.51 2.48
N ASN A 488 -16.07 5.24 2.37
CA ASN A 488 -16.53 3.90 1.98
C ASN A 488 -16.20 3.67 0.49
N PHE A 489 -15.34 2.69 0.19
CA PHE A 489 -15.04 2.27 -1.20
C PHE A 489 -15.89 1.09 -1.67
N GLU A 490 -17.17 1.11 -1.32
CA GLU A 490 -18.20 0.35 -2.02
C GLU A 490 -19.31 1.30 -2.45
N ASP A 491 -19.58 1.31 -3.74
CA ASP A 491 -20.89 1.73 -4.21
C ASP A 491 -21.86 0.57 -3.92
N ARG A 492 -22.34 0.50 -2.66
CA ARG A 492 -23.08 -0.65 -2.05
C ARG A 492 -24.40 -1.06 -2.74
N ASN A 493 -24.65 -0.58 -3.96
CA ASN A 493 -25.71 -1.00 -4.85
C ASN A 493 -25.22 -1.80 -6.09
N GLU A 494 -23.91 -1.93 -6.32
CA GLU A 494 -23.35 -2.78 -7.39
C GLU A 494 -22.83 -4.09 -6.81
N LYS A 495 -23.67 -5.14 -6.83
CA LYS A 495 -23.37 -6.50 -6.34
C LYS A 495 -22.31 -7.25 -7.18
N CYS A 496 -21.67 -6.60 -8.15
CA CYS A 496 -20.74 -7.24 -9.09
C CYS A 496 -19.69 -6.25 -9.60
N ASP A 497 -18.42 -6.65 -9.55
CA ASP A 497 -17.33 -6.01 -10.29
C ASP A 497 -17.42 -6.41 -11.78
N ILE A 498 -17.89 -5.49 -12.62
CA ILE A 498 -18.00 -5.72 -14.07
C ILE A 498 -16.64 -5.67 -14.80
N PHE A 499 -15.56 -5.23 -14.14
CA PHE A 499 -14.23 -5.01 -14.74
C PHE A 499 -13.25 -6.17 -14.52
N THR A 500 -13.61 -7.15 -13.67
CA THR A 500 -12.84 -8.40 -13.49
C THR A 500 -13.62 -9.58 -14.07
N GLY A 501 -13.01 -10.29 -15.03
CA GLY A 501 -13.70 -11.30 -15.84
C GLY A 501 -12.78 -11.99 -16.85
N GLU A 502 -13.39 -12.60 -17.86
CA GLU A 502 -12.70 -13.25 -18.98
C GLU A 502 -13.39 -12.95 -20.32
N TRP A 503 -12.67 -13.11 -21.43
CA TRP A 503 -13.25 -13.03 -22.76
C TRP A 503 -13.79 -14.39 -23.18
N ILE A 504 -15.05 -14.42 -23.60
CA ILE A 504 -15.73 -15.61 -24.11
C ILE A 504 -16.19 -15.40 -25.56
N PRO A 505 -16.31 -16.48 -26.37
CA PRO A 505 -16.81 -16.37 -27.73
C PRO A 505 -18.21 -15.73 -27.81
N ASN A 506 -18.42 -14.95 -28.87
CA ASN A 506 -19.65 -14.24 -29.16
C ASN A 506 -19.94 -14.28 -30.67
N LEU A 507 -20.82 -15.19 -31.07
CA LEU A 507 -21.15 -15.40 -32.48
C LEU A 507 -22.02 -14.28 -33.09
N GLU A 508 -22.69 -13.47 -32.25
CA GLU A 508 -23.56 -12.37 -32.66
C GLU A 508 -22.80 -11.10 -33.09
N ALA A 509 -21.53 -10.97 -32.71
CA ALA A 509 -20.65 -9.89 -33.14
C ALA A 509 -20.09 -10.15 -34.55
N PRO A 510 -19.62 -9.13 -35.30
CA PRO A 510 -19.68 -7.72 -34.98
C PRO A 510 -21.07 -7.12 -35.20
N TYR A 511 -21.37 -6.02 -34.49
CA TYR A 511 -22.67 -5.35 -34.53
C TYR A 511 -22.83 -4.34 -35.67
N TYR A 512 -21.73 -4.03 -36.36
CA TYR A 512 -21.65 -3.16 -37.52
C TYR A 512 -20.43 -3.57 -38.37
N THR A 513 -20.30 -3.04 -39.58
CA THR A 513 -19.15 -3.26 -40.46
C THR A 513 -18.56 -1.93 -40.93
N ASN A 514 -17.45 -2.01 -41.67
CA ASN A 514 -16.90 -0.87 -42.41
C ASN A 514 -17.79 -0.33 -43.54
N THR A 515 -18.84 -1.05 -43.92
CA THR A 515 -19.85 -0.58 -44.89
C THR A 515 -21.10 -0.01 -44.23
N THR A 516 -21.43 -0.38 -42.99
CA THR A 516 -22.57 0.18 -42.24
C THR A 516 -22.21 1.34 -41.32
N CYS A 517 -20.93 1.56 -41.00
CA CYS A 517 -20.48 2.73 -40.25
C CYS A 517 -19.45 3.57 -41.03
N THR A 518 -19.82 4.81 -41.35
CA THR A 518 -18.93 5.80 -42.00
C THR A 518 -18.01 6.54 -41.02
N ALA A 519 -18.25 6.44 -39.71
CA ALA A 519 -17.47 7.14 -38.68
C ALA A 519 -16.13 6.49 -38.32
N ILE A 520 -15.82 5.31 -38.87
CA ILE A 520 -14.56 4.59 -38.63
C ILE A 520 -13.40 5.38 -39.27
N HIS A 521 -12.37 5.74 -38.48
CA HIS A 521 -11.18 6.36 -39.07
C HIS A 521 -10.43 5.34 -39.92
N GLU A 522 -9.82 5.78 -41.03
CA GLU A 522 -8.92 4.98 -41.86
C GLU A 522 -8.02 4.01 -41.06
N HIS A 523 -7.15 4.51 -40.16
CA HIS A 523 -6.23 3.65 -39.40
C HIS A 523 -6.86 2.67 -38.39
N GLN A 524 -8.19 2.68 -38.22
CA GLN A 524 -8.94 1.72 -37.42
C GLN A 524 -9.75 0.74 -38.31
N ASN A 525 -9.84 1.01 -39.61
CA ASN A 525 -10.62 0.23 -40.59
C ASN A 525 -9.80 -0.96 -41.12
N CYS A 526 -9.50 -1.89 -40.22
CA CYS A 526 -8.62 -3.03 -40.49
C CYS A 526 -9.09 -3.87 -41.69
N MET A 527 -10.40 -4.00 -41.88
CA MET A 527 -10.99 -4.73 -43.01
C MET A 527 -10.78 -3.99 -44.35
N LYS A 528 -10.84 -2.65 -44.38
CA LYS A 528 -10.53 -1.86 -45.59
C LYS A 528 -9.09 -2.04 -46.04
N TYR A 529 -8.16 -2.27 -45.12
CA TYR A 529 -6.75 -2.49 -45.39
C TYR A 529 -6.35 -3.97 -45.48
N GLY A 530 -7.33 -4.87 -45.69
CA GLY A 530 -7.07 -6.26 -46.04
C GLY A 530 -6.65 -7.15 -44.87
N ARG A 531 -7.06 -6.84 -43.63
CA ARG A 531 -6.93 -7.79 -42.51
C ARG A 531 -7.75 -9.05 -42.83
N PRO A 532 -7.14 -10.26 -42.86
CA PRO A 532 -7.81 -11.48 -43.31
C PRO A 532 -8.50 -12.25 -42.18
N ASP A 533 -8.13 -12.01 -40.92
CA ASP A 533 -8.67 -12.69 -39.76
C ASP A 533 -9.83 -11.90 -39.13
N GLU A 534 -11.01 -12.53 -39.01
CA GLU A 534 -12.22 -11.90 -38.46
C GLU A 534 -12.53 -12.32 -37.01
N GLU A 535 -11.89 -13.38 -36.51
CA GLU A 535 -12.18 -13.99 -35.21
C GLU A 535 -11.94 -13.04 -34.02
N PHE A 536 -11.10 -12.01 -34.16
CA PHE A 536 -10.91 -10.99 -33.13
C PHE A 536 -12.21 -10.20 -32.83
N MET A 537 -13.16 -10.16 -33.75
CA MET A 537 -14.47 -9.53 -33.52
C MET A 537 -15.43 -10.41 -32.72
N LYS A 538 -15.20 -11.74 -32.67
CA LYS A 538 -16.15 -12.76 -32.17
C LYS A 538 -16.05 -13.00 -30.66
N TRP A 539 -15.89 -11.94 -29.86
CA TRP A 539 -15.66 -12.05 -28.41
C TRP A 539 -16.51 -11.05 -27.62
N LYS A 540 -16.97 -11.45 -26.43
CA LYS A 540 -17.57 -10.54 -25.43
C LYS A 540 -16.92 -10.74 -24.07
N TRP A 541 -16.94 -9.68 -23.27
CA TRP A 541 -16.46 -9.73 -21.90
C TRP A 541 -17.51 -10.34 -20.96
N LYS A 542 -17.09 -11.28 -20.10
CA LYS A 542 -17.91 -11.87 -19.06
C LYS A 542 -17.27 -11.62 -17.68
N PRO A 543 -17.90 -10.82 -16.80
CA PRO A 543 -17.46 -10.65 -15.42
C PRO A 543 -17.46 -11.97 -14.61
N ASP A 544 -16.61 -12.06 -13.58
CA ASP A 544 -16.50 -13.25 -12.71
C ASP A 544 -17.80 -13.53 -11.92
N GLY A 545 -18.55 -12.49 -11.56
CA GLY A 545 -19.67 -12.55 -10.61
C GLY A 545 -21.06 -12.20 -11.14
N CYS A 546 -21.20 -11.85 -12.42
CA CYS A 546 -22.47 -11.50 -13.04
C CYS A 546 -22.40 -11.50 -14.58
N ASP A 547 -23.56 -11.41 -15.22
CA ASP A 547 -23.66 -11.14 -16.65
C ASP A 547 -23.64 -9.63 -16.94
N LEU A 548 -22.74 -9.21 -17.82
CA LEU A 548 -22.76 -7.88 -18.43
C LEU A 548 -23.65 -7.97 -19.69
N PRO A 549 -24.78 -7.24 -19.77
CA PRO A 549 -25.58 -7.20 -20.98
C PRO A 549 -24.81 -6.49 -22.11
N VAL A 550 -24.93 -7.04 -23.32
CA VAL A 550 -24.45 -6.40 -24.56
C VAL A 550 -25.11 -5.04 -24.74
N PHE A 551 -24.36 -4.09 -25.29
CA PHE A 551 -24.82 -2.75 -25.64
C PHE A 551 -26.10 -2.75 -26.51
N ASP A 552 -27.18 -2.21 -25.95
CA ASP A 552 -28.40 -1.90 -26.71
C ASP A 552 -28.36 -0.42 -27.13
N PRO A 553 -28.25 -0.11 -28.44
CA PRO A 553 -28.14 1.26 -28.92
C PRO A 553 -29.44 2.07 -28.73
N TYR A 554 -30.61 1.42 -28.73
CA TYR A 554 -31.89 2.10 -28.54
C TYR A 554 -32.07 2.48 -27.07
N GLU A 555 -31.88 1.53 -26.14
CA GLU A 555 -31.96 1.83 -24.71
C GLU A 555 -30.88 2.83 -24.28
N PHE A 556 -29.67 2.76 -24.85
CA PHE A 556 -28.65 3.78 -24.61
C PHE A 556 -29.14 5.17 -25.03
N LEU A 557 -29.65 5.33 -26.25
CA LEU A 557 -30.15 6.60 -26.77
C LEU A 557 -31.33 7.16 -25.96
N GLU A 558 -32.20 6.30 -25.42
CA GLU A 558 -33.24 6.72 -24.47
C GLU A 558 -32.66 7.21 -23.13
N ILE A 559 -31.62 6.55 -22.59
CA ILE A 559 -30.97 6.99 -21.34
C ILE A 559 -30.26 8.34 -21.51
N VAL A 560 -29.71 8.62 -22.69
CA VAL A 560 -29.03 9.88 -23.03
C VAL A 560 -29.90 10.90 -23.78
N ARG A 561 -31.21 10.64 -23.90
CA ARG A 561 -32.18 11.53 -24.56
C ARG A 561 -32.15 12.93 -23.93
N GLY A 562 -31.98 13.94 -24.77
CA GLY A 562 -31.89 15.35 -24.39
C GLY A 562 -30.59 15.75 -23.68
N LYS A 563 -29.56 14.90 -23.67
CA LYS A 563 -28.30 15.11 -22.97
C LYS A 563 -27.11 15.29 -23.92
N SER A 564 -25.94 15.46 -23.34
CA SER A 564 -24.70 15.78 -24.03
C SER A 564 -23.49 15.10 -23.37
N MET A 565 -22.54 14.63 -24.18
CA MET A 565 -21.36 13.88 -23.73
C MET A 565 -20.08 14.38 -24.41
N ALA A 566 -19.07 14.76 -23.63
CA ALA A 566 -17.76 15.16 -24.14
C ALA A 566 -16.72 14.05 -23.95
N PHE A 567 -16.04 13.65 -25.03
CA PHE A 567 -14.83 12.83 -24.97
C PHE A 567 -13.62 13.75 -24.97
N VAL A 568 -12.85 13.76 -23.87
CA VAL A 568 -11.68 14.60 -23.68
C VAL A 568 -10.45 13.72 -23.53
N GLY A 569 -9.45 13.89 -24.39
CA GLY A 569 -8.24 13.10 -24.28
C GLY A 569 -7.40 12.93 -25.52
N ASP A 570 -6.69 11.81 -25.54
CA ASP A 570 -5.81 11.37 -26.63
C ASP A 570 -6.56 10.62 -27.76
N SER A 571 -5.80 9.99 -28.66
CA SER A 571 -6.35 9.27 -29.81
C SER A 571 -7.17 8.04 -29.43
N LEU A 572 -7.02 7.48 -28.22
CA LEU A 572 -7.90 6.42 -27.73
C LEU A 572 -9.22 6.96 -27.17
N ALA A 573 -9.29 8.24 -26.77
CA ALA A 573 -10.58 8.89 -26.49
C ALA A 573 -11.39 9.03 -27.78
N ARG A 574 -10.73 9.41 -28.89
CA ARG A 574 -11.33 9.41 -30.24
C ARG A 574 -11.77 8.00 -30.66
N ASN A 575 -10.92 6.98 -30.49
CA ASN A 575 -11.24 5.60 -30.87
C ASN A 575 -12.51 5.08 -30.15
N HIS A 576 -12.67 5.43 -28.87
CA HIS A 576 -13.87 5.10 -28.06
C HIS A 576 -15.12 5.79 -28.62
N MET A 577 -15.05 7.09 -28.88
CA MET A 577 -16.15 7.86 -29.46
C MET A 577 -16.60 7.29 -30.82
N GLN A 578 -15.65 6.88 -31.67
CA GLN A 578 -15.94 6.32 -33.00
C GLN A 578 -16.63 4.95 -32.91
N SER A 579 -16.18 4.06 -32.00
CA SER A 579 -16.88 2.81 -31.67
C SER A 579 -18.33 3.08 -31.26
N LEU A 580 -18.55 4.00 -30.31
CA LEU A 580 -19.89 4.35 -29.84
C LEU A 580 -20.77 4.88 -30.98
N ILE A 581 -20.25 5.77 -31.84
CA ILE A 581 -21.01 6.29 -32.99
C ILE A 581 -21.42 5.16 -33.96
N CYS A 582 -20.55 4.18 -34.17
CA CYS A 582 -20.87 3.03 -35.02
C CYS A 582 -21.92 2.09 -34.41
N LEU A 583 -21.87 1.84 -33.11
CA LEU A 583 -22.91 1.06 -32.41
C LEU A 583 -24.28 1.77 -32.48
N LEU A 584 -24.29 3.09 -32.30
CA LEU A 584 -25.50 3.92 -32.35
C LEU A 584 -26.07 4.10 -33.77
N SER A 585 -25.24 4.01 -34.80
CA SER A 585 -25.64 4.06 -36.22
C SER A 585 -26.59 2.92 -36.62
N ARG A 586 -26.74 1.89 -35.78
CA ARG A 586 -27.78 0.84 -35.92
C ARG A 586 -29.21 1.36 -35.70
N VAL A 587 -29.38 2.55 -35.13
CA VAL A 587 -30.68 3.16 -34.79
C VAL A 587 -30.88 4.48 -35.54
N GLU A 588 -29.90 5.39 -35.48
CA GLU A 588 -29.93 6.68 -36.16
C GLU A 588 -28.50 7.05 -36.58
N HIS A 589 -28.28 7.46 -37.83
CA HIS A 589 -27.01 8.09 -38.23
C HIS A 589 -27.02 9.55 -37.76
N PRO A 590 -25.99 10.02 -37.05
CA PRO A 590 -25.95 11.39 -36.56
C PRO A 590 -25.55 12.38 -37.66
N ILE A 591 -25.93 13.65 -37.46
CA ILE A 591 -25.42 14.78 -38.22
C ILE A 591 -24.20 15.40 -37.53
N GLU A 592 -23.42 16.21 -38.25
CA GLU A 592 -22.29 16.96 -37.66
C GLU A 592 -22.77 17.97 -36.60
N ALA A 593 -21.96 18.19 -35.57
CA ALA A 593 -22.25 19.11 -34.48
C ALA A 593 -20.98 19.87 -34.03
N HIS A 594 -21.18 20.91 -33.20
CA HIS A 594 -20.09 21.70 -32.61
C HIS A 594 -19.06 20.83 -31.87
N PHE A 595 -17.84 21.36 -31.71
CA PHE A 595 -16.71 20.69 -31.06
C PHE A 595 -16.32 19.35 -31.73
N ASN A 596 -16.27 19.34 -33.06
CA ASN A 596 -15.97 18.16 -33.89
C ASN A 596 -16.83 16.95 -33.48
N GLY A 597 -18.11 17.22 -33.25
CA GLY A 597 -19.07 16.32 -32.62
C GLY A 597 -20.11 15.77 -33.57
N SER A 598 -21.06 15.04 -33.00
CA SER A 598 -22.14 14.36 -33.70
C SER A 598 -23.44 14.49 -32.91
N LYS A 599 -24.56 14.77 -33.60
CA LYS A 599 -25.88 14.92 -32.99
C LYS A 599 -26.90 13.90 -33.54
N TYR A 600 -27.53 13.19 -32.63
CA TYR A 600 -28.67 12.30 -32.86
C TYR A 600 -29.93 13.14 -32.71
N VAL A 601 -30.56 13.49 -33.84
CA VAL A 601 -31.63 14.51 -33.89
C VAL A 601 -32.88 13.99 -33.18
N SER A 602 -33.25 12.75 -33.43
CA SER A 602 -34.45 12.10 -32.88
C SER A 602 -34.40 11.92 -31.36
N TYR A 603 -33.20 11.94 -30.78
CA TYR A 603 -32.96 11.83 -29.33
C TYR A 603 -32.51 13.14 -28.69
N ASN A 604 -32.25 14.20 -29.49
CA ASN A 604 -31.58 15.42 -29.05
C ASN A 604 -30.30 15.13 -28.23
N PHE A 605 -29.56 14.09 -28.59
CA PHE A 605 -28.32 13.68 -27.92
C PHE A 605 -27.11 14.18 -28.71
N THR A 606 -26.14 14.81 -28.04
CA THR A 606 -24.94 15.37 -28.68
C THR A 606 -23.67 14.77 -28.09
N ILE A 607 -22.79 14.24 -28.94
CA ILE A 607 -21.44 13.81 -28.57
C ILE A 607 -20.43 14.85 -29.08
N ALA A 608 -19.49 15.29 -28.25
CA ALA A 608 -18.43 16.23 -28.58
C ALA A 608 -17.04 15.63 -28.37
N ARG A 609 -16.01 16.18 -29.03
CA ARG A 609 -14.62 15.71 -28.93
C ARG A 609 -13.65 16.86 -28.67
N PHE A 610 -12.90 16.74 -27.59
CA PHE A 610 -11.80 17.63 -27.26
C PHE A 610 -10.46 16.90 -27.35
N TRP A 611 -9.56 17.42 -28.18
CA TRP A 611 -8.19 16.93 -28.29
C TRP A 611 -7.36 17.52 -27.17
N SER A 612 -7.11 16.72 -26.14
CA SER A 612 -6.28 17.10 -25.00
C SER A 612 -5.47 15.87 -24.56
N PRO A 613 -4.42 15.50 -25.32
CA PRO A 613 -3.67 14.26 -25.10
C PRO A 613 -2.97 14.19 -23.73
N PHE A 614 -2.80 15.34 -23.08
CA PHE A 614 -2.22 15.47 -21.75
C PHE A 614 -3.20 15.99 -20.69
N LEU A 615 -4.47 16.28 -21.04
CA LEU A 615 -5.54 16.86 -20.19
C LEU A 615 -5.27 18.27 -19.61
N VAL A 616 -4.01 18.67 -19.48
CA VAL A 616 -3.53 20.01 -19.08
C VAL A 616 -3.02 20.82 -20.26
N LYS A 617 -2.87 22.13 -20.07
CA LYS A 617 -2.31 23.04 -21.08
C LYS A 617 -0.94 22.53 -21.54
N PHE A 618 -0.77 22.45 -22.86
CA PHE A 618 0.47 22.00 -23.48
C PHE A 618 0.80 22.83 -24.74
N LYS A 619 2.07 22.84 -25.12
CA LYS A 619 2.57 23.38 -26.39
C LYS A 619 3.49 22.36 -27.03
N GLU A 620 3.27 22.04 -28.30
CA GLU A 620 4.25 21.30 -29.12
C GLU A 620 5.40 22.25 -29.49
N GLU A 621 6.64 21.87 -29.17
CA GLU A 621 7.83 22.66 -29.53
C GLU A 621 8.45 22.18 -30.85
N ASN A 622 8.41 20.87 -31.07
CA ASN A 622 8.68 20.19 -32.33
C ASN A 622 7.95 18.83 -32.32
N SER A 623 8.07 18.05 -33.40
CA SER A 623 7.32 16.80 -33.63
C SER A 623 7.41 15.74 -32.53
N ASP A 624 8.41 15.82 -31.65
CA ASP A 624 8.68 14.80 -30.62
C ASP A 624 8.83 15.38 -29.20
N LEU A 625 8.79 16.71 -29.01
CA LEU A 625 8.98 17.36 -27.71
C LEU A 625 7.82 18.30 -27.36
N PHE A 626 7.21 18.05 -26.20
CA PHE A 626 6.05 18.80 -25.69
C PHE A 626 6.38 19.55 -24.41
N ASN A 627 5.96 20.80 -24.30
CA ASN A 627 5.98 21.58 -23.06
C ASN A 627 4.62 21.44 -22.37
N LEU A 628 4.58 20.86 -21.16
CA LEU A 628 3.38 20.64 -20.37
C LEU A 628 3.36 21.58 -19.16
N TYR A 629 2.28 22.32 -18.98
CA TYR A 629 2.07 23.27 -17.89
C TYR A 629 1.21 22.58 -16.82
N LEU A 630 1.87 21.86 -15.91
CA LEU A 630 1.25 20.83 -15.08
C LEU A 630 0.24 21.36 -14.05
N ASN A 631 0.28 22.66 -13.76
CA ASN A 631 -0.65 23.35 -12.86
C ASN A 631 -1.68 24.24 -13.60
N GLU A 632 -1.73 24.20 -14.94
CA GLU A 632 -2.61 25.03 -15.77
C GLU A 632 -3.67 24.18 -16.50
N PHE A 633 -4.91 24.66 -16.49
CA PHE A 633 -6.03 23.99 -17.16
C PHE A 633 -5.90 24.09 -18.68
N ASP A 634 -6.27 23.03 -19.39
CA ASP A 634 -6.49 23.12 -20.84
C ASP A 634 -7.86 23.76 -21.11
N GLU A 635 -7.81 25.06 -21.37
CA GLU A 635 -8.96 25.91 -21.71
C GLU A 635 -9.74 25.44 -22.95
N SER A 636 -9.16 24.59 -23.80
CA SER A 636 -9.87 24.06 -24.98
C SER A 636 -11.09 23.21 -24.62
N TRP A 637 -11.09 22.56 -23.45
CA TRP A 637 -12.20 21.74 -22.95
C TRP A 637 -12.76 22.24 -21.62
N THR A 638 -11.93 22.78 -20.72
CA THR A 638 -12.38 23.20 -19.38
C THR A 638 -13.37 24.36 -19.42
N ASN A 639 -13.26 25.27 -20.39
CA ASN A 639 -14.21 26.37 -20.62
C ASN A 639 -15.60 25.92 -21.12
N TYR A 640 -15.82 24.62 -21.32
CA TYR A 640 -17.08 24.07 -21.83
C TYR A 640 -17.67 22.96 -20.95
N ILE A 641 -17.08 22.67 -19.77
CA ILE A 641 -17.53 21.61 -18.86
C ILE A 641 -19.02 21.72 -18.51
N ASP A 642 -19.51 22.94 -18.27
CA ASP A 642 -20.90 23.24 -17.91
C ASP A 642 -21.92 22.97 -19.02
N LYS A 643 -21.46 22.79 -20.27
CA LYS A 643 -22.31 22.47 -21.44
C LYS A 643 -22.56 20.99 -21.63
N PHE A 644 -22.00 20.12 -20.77
CA PHE A 644 -22.09 18.66 -20.90
C PHE A 644 -22.75 17.99 -19.68
N ASP A 645 -23.61 17.02 -19.91
CA ASP A 645 -24.15 16.15 -18.85
C ASP A 645 -23.15 15.07 -18.43
N TYR A 646 -22.26 14.68 -19.35
CA TYR A 646 -21.29 13.62 -19.20
C TYR A 646 -19.92 14.03 -19.74
N ILE A 647 -18.87 13.79 -18.97
CA ILE A 647 -17.48 14.00 -19.41
C ILE A 647 -16.72 12.68 -19.31
N MET A 648 -16.11 12.24 -20.41
CA MET A 648 -15.27 11.05 -20.50
C MET A 648 -13.80 11.48 -20.63
N LEU A 649 -13.04 11.41 -19.53
CA LEU A 649 -11.60 11.68 -19.52
C LEU A 649 -10.81 10.41 -19.87
N SER A 650 -9.82 10.53 -20.76
CA SER A 650 -8.96 9.42 -21.20
C SER A 650 -7.60 9.92 -21.70
N ALA A 651 -6.51 9.64 -20.99
CA ALA A 651 -5.16 9.92 -21.48
C ALA A 651 -4.13 8.90 -20.96
N GLY A 652 -3.14 8.54 -21.78
CA GLY A 652 -2.05 7.65 -21.36
C GLY A 652 -0.83 7.63 -22.26
N HIS A 653 -0.97 7.11 -23.49
CA HIS A 653 0.19 6.79 -24.34
C HIS A 653 1.05 8.02 -24.68
N TRP A 654 0.45 9.21 -24.75
CA TRP A 654 1.16 10.45 -25.05
C TRP A 654 2.19 10.83 -23.98
N PHE A 655 2.00 10.45 -22.72
CA PHE A 655 2.98 10.70 -21.64
C PHE A 655 4.30 9.92 -21.81
N ARG A 656 4.35 8.93 -22.72
CA ARG A 656 5.59 8.25 -23.12
C ARG A 656 6.47 9.08 -24.06
N ARG A 657 5.93 10.15 -24.66
CA ARG A 657 6.71 11.11 -25.47
C ARG A 657 7.65 11.92 -24.56
N PRO A 658 8.81 12.37 -25.08
CA PRO A 658 9.61 13.39 -24.42
C PRO A 658 8.77 14.63 -24.08
N ALA A 659 8.85 15.05 -22.82
CA ALA A 659 8.06 16.18 -22.32
C ALA A 659 8.88 17.03 -21.35
N MET A 660 8.80 18.36 -21.48
CA MET A 660 9.30 19.32 -20.51
C MET A 660 8.16 19.71 -19.58
N TYR A 661 8.44 19.84 -18.29
CA TYR A 661 7.44 20.10 -17.26
C TYR A 661 7.62 21.50 -16.67
N TYR A 662 6.54 22.28 -16.72
CA TYR A 662 6.46 23.61 -16.15
C TYR A 662 5.44 23.63 -15.01
N GLU A 663 5.80 24.28 -13.91
CA GLU A 663 4.89 24.67 -12.84
C GLU A 663 5.06 26.17 -12.59
N ASN A 664 3.96 26.94 -12.56
CA ASN A 664 4.00 28.41 -12.43
C ASN A 664 4.90 29.09 -13.48
N HIS A 665 4.87 28.61 -14.73
CA HIS A 665 5.75 29.04 -15.83
C HIS A 665 7.26 28.82 -15.62
N GLN A 666 7.69 28.12 -14.56
CA GLN A 666 9.08 27.73 -14.32
C GLN A 666 9.32 26.27 -14.71
N LEU A 667 10.45 25.99 -15.36
CA LEU A 667 10.84 24.63 -15.73
C LEU A 667 11.25 23.84 -14.46
N VAL A 668 10.46 22.82 -14.09
CA VAL A 668 10.74 21.96 -12.93
C VAL A 668 11.51 20.68 -13.30
N GLY A 669 11.45 20.26 -14.57
CA GLY A 669 12.16 19.10 -15.08
C GLY A 669 11.61 18.61 -16.42
N CYS A 670 11.81 17.33 -16.71
CA CYS A 670 11.34 16.69 -17.95
C CYS A 670 11.08 15.19 -17.75
N ASN A 671 10.56 14.53 -18.78
CA ASN A 671 10.57 13.09 -18.98
C ASN A 671 11.26 12.79 -20.33
N TYR A 672 12.19 11.84 -20.36
CA TYR A 672 12.95 11.39 -21.55
C TYR A 672 13.63 12.47 -22.41
N CYS A 673 13.78 13.72 -21.93
CA CYS A 673 14.27 14.83 -22.78
C CYS A 673 15.76 14.75 -23.16
N LYS A 674 16.59 14.01 -22.39
CA LYS A 674 18.06 13.91 -22.58
C LYS A 674 18.82 15.25 -22.58
N ILE A 675 18.24 16.30 -21.99
CA ILE A 675 18.85 17.63 -21.89
C ILE A 675 19.76 17.68 -20.64
N PRO A 676 21.05 18.06 -20.76
CA PRO A 676 21.93 18.22 -19.61
C PRO A 676 21.45 19.37 -18.72
N ASN A 677 21.67 19.24 -17.41
CA ASN A 677 21.24 20.19 -16.36
C ASN A 677 19.70 20.34 -16.20
N VAL A 678 18.89 19.43 -16.74
CA VAL A 678 17.45 19.34 -16.47
C VAL A 678 17.14 18.05 -15.71
N THR A 679 16.39 18.16 -14.61
CA THR A 679 15.93 17.00 -13.82
C THR A 679 15.03 16.10 -14.67
N ASN A 680 15.45 14.86 -14.92
CA ASN A 680 14.64 13.86 -15.61
C ASN A 680 13.83 13.05 -14.59
N PHE A 681 12.52 13.18 -14.62
CA PHE A 681 11.57 12.48 -13.76
C PHE A 681 11.07 11.19 -14.43
N TRP A 682 10.59 10.26 -13.61
CA TRP A 682 9.80 9.14 -14.11
C TRP A 682 8.47 9.62 -14.72
N ILE A 683 7.95 8.86 -15.68
CA ILE A 683 6.73 9.18 -16.44
C ILE A 683 5.52 9.52 -15.55
N THR A 684 5.42 8.90 -14.37
CA THR A 684 4.33 9.15 -13.40
C THR A 684 4.30 10.58 -12.87
N TYR A 685 5.43 11.31 -12.82
CA TYR A 685 5.49 12.66 -12.24
C TYR A 685 4.57 13.65 -12.95
N GLY A 686 4.65 13.70 -14.29
CA GLY A 686 3.81 14.56 -15.11
C GLY A 686 2.38 14.03 -15.22
N TYR A 687 2.24 12.70 -15.23
CA TYR A 687 0.96 12.01 -15.33
C TYR A 687 0.06 12.23 -14.11
N GLU A 688 0.61 12.10 -12.91
CA GLU A 688 -0.04 12.38 -11.62
C GLU A 688 -0.58 13.81 -11.58
N ARG A 689 0.29 14.80 -11.89
CA ARG A 689 -0.08 16.23 -11.88
C ARG A 689 -1.11 16.56 -12.95
N ALA A 690 -0.99 15.98 -14.14
CA ALA A 690 -1.94 16.21 -15.21
C ALA A 690 -3.35 15.75 -14.84
N PHE A 691 -3.50 14.53 -14.29
CA PHE A 691 -4.79 14.06 -13.80
C PHE A 691 -5.30 14.88 -12.61
N ARG A 692 -4.43 15.24 -11.66
CA ARG A 692 -4.77 16.12 -10.53
C ARG A 692 -5.35 17.45 -10.99
N THR A 693 -4.70 18.11 -11.95
CA THR A 693 -5.11 19.41 -12.49
C THR A 693 -6.39 19.30 -13.31
N ALA A 694 -6.54 18.26 -14.14
CA ALA A 694 -7.76 18.01 -14.92
C ALA A 694 -8.98 17.73 -14.02
N PHE A 695 -8.81 16.92 -12.97
CA PHE A 695 -9.87 16.66 -11.99
C PHE A 695 -10.18 17.90 -11.14
N LYS A 696 -9.16 18.68 -10.77
CA LYS A 696 -9.32 19.96 -10.07
C LYS A 696 -10.16 20.95 -10.87
N ALA A 697 -10.00 21.03 -12.20
CA ALA A 697 -10.85 21.87 -13.04
C ALA A 697 -12.34 21.52 -12.86
N ILE A 698 -12.69 20.24 -12.93
CA ILE A 698 -14.06 19.75 -12.73
C ILE A 698 -14.54 20.02 -11.29
N ASN A 699 -13.69 19.78 -10.28
CA ASN A 699 -14.00 20.02 -8.87
C ASN A 699 -14.01 21.51 -8.46
N THR A 700 -13.63 22.44 -9.34
CA THR A 700 -13.69 23.89 -9.08
C THR A 700 -14.90 24.57 -9.73
N LEU A 701 -15.60 23.89 -10.64
CA LEU A 701 -16.85 24.38 -11.25
C LEU A 701 -18.06 24.16 -10.32
N GLU A 702 -18.47 25.22 -9.62
CA GLU A 702 -19.58 25.19 -8.64
C GLU A 702 -20.93 24.75 -9.23
N ASN A 703 -21.16 24.98 -10.52
CA ASN A 703 -22.43 24.70 -11.20
C ASN A 703 -22.47 23.36 -11.96
N TYR A 704 -21.35 22.63 -12.07
CA TYR A 704 -21.32 21.39 -12.85
C TYR A 704 -21.91 20.20 -12.06
N LYS A 705 -23.08 19.73 -12.49
CA LYS A 705 -23.81 18.60 -11.88
C LYS A 705 -23.79 17.32 -12.73
N GLY A 706 -23.00 17.30 -13.81
CA GLY A 706 -22.84 16.16 -14.69
C GLY A 706 -22.15 14.96 -14.04
N ILE A 707 -21.92 13.90 -14.80
CA ILE A 707 -21.12 12.74 -14.38
C ILE A 707 -19.81 12.73 -15.15
N THR A 708 -18.71 12.75 -14.41
CA THR A 708 -17.36 12.57 -14.96
C THR A 708 -16.95 11.12 -14.86
N PHE A 709 -16.76 10.49 -16.02
CA PHE A 709 -16.16 9.19 -16.18
C PHE A 709 -14.65 9.34 -16.39
N LEU A 710 -13.85 8.60 -15.63
CA LEU A 710 -12.49 8.27 -16.04
C LEU A 710 -12.54 6.93 -16.77
N ARG A 711 -12.03 6.87 -18.01
CA ARG A 711 -11.61 5.59 -18.60
C ARG A 711 -10.14 5.35 -18.29
N THR A 712 -9.82 4.23 -17.67
CA THR A 712 -8.43 3.87 -17.33
C THR A 712 -7.57 3.60 -18.58
N PHE A 713 -6.27 3.57 -18.34
CA PHE A 713 -5.21 3.31 -19.32
C PHE A 713 -5.29 1.89 -19.88
N THR A 714 -5.14 1.74 -21.20
CA THR A 714 -5.16 0.42 -21.86
C THR A 714 -3.77 0.09 -22.41
N PRO A 715 -3.13 -1.01 -22.00
CA PRO A 715 -1.79 -1.36 -22.47
C PRO A 715 -1.69 -1.55 -23.99
N SER A 716 -0.52 -1.24 -24.53
CA SER A 716 -0.11 -1.53 -25.91
C SER A 716 0.55 -2.91 -25.99
N HIS A 717 0.25 -3.72 -27.01
CA HIS A 717 0.74 -5.10 -27.13
C HIS A 717 1.87 -5.25 -28.16
N PHE A 718 2.95 -4.47 -28.02
CA PHE A 718 4.14 -4.64 -28.85
C PHE A 718 4.94 -5.90 -28.44
N GLU A 719 5.31 -6.69 -29.44
CA GLU A 719 6.17 -7.86 -29.36
C GLU A 719 7.33 -7.70 -30.35
N ASN A 720 8.47 -8.36 -30.08
CA ASN A 720 9.64 -8.37 -30.97
C ASN A 720 10.30 -7.00 -31.24
N GLY A 721 9.95 -5.97 -30.45
CA GLY A 721 10.48 -4.61 -30.56
C GLY A 721 9.54 -3.59 -29.93
N GLU A 722 9.97 -2.33 -29.91
CA GLU A 722 9.15 -1.17 -29.54
C GLU A 722 8.44 -0.60 -30.77
N TRP A 723 7.51 0.34 -30.54
CA TRP A 723 6.75 1.04 -31.58
C TRP A 723 7.60 1.69 -32.69
N ASN A 724 8.87 2.01 -32.41
CA ASN A 724 9.83 2.63 -33.32
C ASN A 724 11.04 1.75 -33.68
N THR A 725 11.10 0.49 -33.21
CA THR A 725 12.22 -0.43 -33.48
C THR A 725 11.79 -1.72 -34.19
N GLY A 726 10.63 -1.71 -34.85
CA GLY A 726 10.11 -2.85 -35.60
C GLY A 726 9.18 -3.78 -34.81
N GLY A 727 8.71 -3.35 -33.64
CA GLY A 727 7.72 -4.08 -32.85
C GLY A 727 6.42 -4.37 -33.63
N ASN A 728 5.76 -5.47 -33.28
CA ASN A 728 4.56 -5.97 -33.94
C ASN A 728 3.54 -6.55 -32.95
N CYS A 729 2.32 -6.76 -33.42
CA CYS A 729 1.23 -7.40 -32.68
C CYS A 729 0.53 -8.34 -33.66
N ILE A 730 0.96 -9.60 -33.69
CA ILE A 730 0.53 -10.59 -34.69
C ILE A 730 -0.34 -11.72 -34.10
N ARG A 731 -0.70 -11.62 -32.81
CA ARG A 731 -1.58 -12.63 -32.18
C ARG A 731 -3.00 -12.51 -32.73
N GLN A 732 -3.66 -13.65 -32.91
CA GLN A 732 -4.99 -13.77 -33.51
C GLN A 732 -6.06 -14.24 -32.50
N ARG A 733 -5.72 -14.29 -31.21
CA ARG A 733 -6.66 -14.63 -30.13
C ARG A 733 -6.40 -13.81 -28.87
N PRO A 734 -7.42 -13.65 -28.00
CA PRO A 734 -7.23 -13.14 -26.65
C PRO A 734 -6.24 -13.98 -25.82
N PHE A 735 -5.68 -13.36 -24.79
CA PHE A 735 -4.99 -14.04 -23.71
C PHE A 735 -5.99 -14.65 -22.71
N LYS A 736 -5.62 -15.80 -22.15
CA LYS A 736 -6.18 -16.28 -20.89
C LYS A 736 -5.60 -15.45 -19.74
N ARG A 737 -6.32 -15.41 -18.60
CA ARG A 737 -5.94 -14.63 -17.40
C ARG A 737 -4.53 -14.92 -16.87
N ASN A 738 -3.94 -16.08 -17.19
CA ASN A 738 -2.60 -16.49 -16.78
C ASN A 738 -1.51 -16.34 -17.86
N GLU A 739 -1.85 -15.84 -19.06
CA GLU A 739 -0.91 -15.66 -20.18
C GLU A 739 -0.33 -14.23 -20.27
N SER A 740 -0.88 -13.28 -19.51
CA SER A 740 -0.45 -11.87 -19.49
C SER A 740 -0.67 -11.24 -18.11
N ALA A 741 0.15 -10.27 -17.74
CA ALA A 741 0.12 -9.58 -16.45
C ALA A 741 0.36 -8.07 -16.62
N LEU A 742 -0.29 -7.27 -15.77
CA LEU A 742 -0.10 -5.82 -15.76
C LEU A 742 1.14 -5.48 -14.92
N GLU A 743 2.25 -5.15 -15.58
CA GLU A 743 3.55 -4.99 -14.93
C GLU A 743 4.31 -3.74 -15.44
N GLY A 744 5.34 -3.34 -14.68
CA GLY A 744 6.21 -2.21 -14.99
C GLY A 744 5.45 -0.91 -15.24
N MET A 745 5.89 -0.13 -16.23
CA MET A 745 5.30 1.17 -16.58
C MET A 745 3.78 1.12 -16.83
N ASN A 746 3.23 0.01 -17.32
CA ASN A 746 1.78 -0.12 -17.52
C ASN A 746 1.03 -0.14 -16.18
N MET A 747 1.60 -0.80 -15.16
CA MET A 747 1.07 -0.81 -13.79
C MET A 747 1.24 0.55 -13.12
N ASP A 748 2.40 1.18 -13.26
CA ASP A 748 2.68 2.52 -12.69
C ASP A 748 1.66 3.57 -13.14
N LEU A 749 1.36 3.62 -14.45
CA LEU A 749 0.37 4.54 -15.02
C LEU A 749 -1.04 4.22 -14.49
N TYR A 750 -1.47 2.96 -14.57
CA TYR A 750 -2.76 2.51 -14.07
C TYR A 750 -2.97 2.87 -12.59
N MET A 751 -1.99 2.59 -11.74
CA MET A 751 -2.03 2.90 -10.31
C MET A 751 -2.04 4.40 -10.03
N THR A 752 -1.31 5.20 -10.81
CA THR A 752 -1.31 6.67 -10.73
C THR A 752 -2.69 7.25 -11.07
N GLN A 753 -3.35 6.75 -12.12
CA GLN A 753 -4.73 7.16 -12.43
C GLN A 753 -5.69 6.84 -11.30
N LEU A 754 -5.62 5.62 -10.73
CA LEU A 754 -6.48 5.23 -9.62
C LEU A 754 -6.24 6.08 -8.37
N LYS A 755 -4.99 6.46 -8.06
CA LYS A 755 -4.65 7.39 -6.96
C LYS A 755 -5.39 8.72 -7.14
N GLU A 756 -5.17 9.41 -8.25
CA GLU A 756 -5.73 10.76 -8.47
C GLU A 756 -7.25 10.74 -8.65
N PHE A 757 -7.81 9.69 -9.28
CA PHE A 757 -9.26 9.53 -9.39
C PHE A 757 -9.95 9.34 -8.03
N ARG A 758 -9.32 8.61 -7.09
CA ARG A 758 -9.85 8.44 -5.73
C ARG A 758 -9.91 9.78 -4.99
N VAL A 759 -8.82 10.56 -5.06
CA VAL A 759 -8.76 11.92 -4.49
C VAL A 759 -9.87 12.79 -5.10
N ALA A 760 -9.94 12.86 -6.43
CA ALA A 760 -10.94 13.62 -7.17
C ALA A 760 -12.39 13.24 -6.81
N LYS A 761 -12.69 11.95 -6.70
CA LYS A 761 -14.01 11.42 -6.34
C LYS A 761 -14.42 11.83 -4.91
N VAL A 762 -13.48 11.79 -3.96
CA VAL A 762 -13.74 12.17 -2.55
C VAL A 762 -13.93 13.68 -2.42
N GLU A 763 -13.09 14.49 -3.07
CA GLU A 763 -13.27 15.95 -3.12
C GLU A 763 -14.57 16.36 -3.81
N GLY A 764 -14.86 15.76 -4.96
CA GLY A 764 -16.04 16.05 -5.77
C GLY A 764 -17.34 15.71 -5.04
N LYS A 765 -17.38 14.59 -4.31
CA LYS A 765 -18.54 14.19 -3.50
C LYS A 765 -18.96 15.29 -2.51
N LYS A 766 -18.00 15.94 -1.83
CA LYS A 766 -18.26 17.05 -0.90
C LYS A 766 -18.87 18.29 -1.56
N LYS A 767 -18.79 18.39 -2.89
CA LYS A 767 -19.34 19.48 -3.72
C LYS A 767 -20.54 19.05 -4.58
N GLY A 768 -20.95 17.78 -4.51
CA GLY A 768 -22.02 17.21 -5.35
C GLY A 768 -21.59 16.73 -6.74
N SER A 769 -20.31 16.86 -7.10
CA SER A 769 -19.75 16.36 -8.37
C SER A 769 -19.72 14.83 -8.38
N ARG A 770 -20.17 14.20 -9.48
CA ARG A 770 -20.29 12.74 -9.59
C ARG A 770 -19.16 12.16 -10.43
N PHE A 771 -18.30 11.35 -9.81
CA PHE A 771 -17.24 10.62 -10.49
C PHE A 771 -17.56 9.12 -10.60
N ARG A 772 -17.35 8.55 -11.79
CA ARG A 772 -17.48 7.11 -12.10
C ARG A 772 -16.22 6.61 -12.80
N LEU A 773 -15.88 5.35 -12.57
CA LEU A 773 -14.73 4.71 -13.17
C LEU A 773 -15.22 3.73 -14.23
N ILE A 774 -14.61 3.74 -15.41
CA ILE A 774 -14.71 2.68 -16.40
C ILE A 774 -13.31 2.09 -16.47
N ASP A 775 -13.16 0.85 -16.02
CA ASP A 775 -11.85 0.21 -15.89
C ASP A 775 -11.62 -0.92 -16.90
N PRO A 776 -11.39 -0.62 -18.20
CA PRO A 776 -11.10 -1.64 -19.19
C PRO A 776 -9.65 -2.14 -19.12
N THR A 777 -8.76 -1.62 -18.26
CA THR A 777 -7.32 -1.94 -18.28
C THR A 777 -7.05 -3.45 -18.33
N ARG A 778 -7.66 -4.20 -17.41
CA ARG A 778 -7.46 -5.66 -17.30
C ARG A 778 -8.14 -6.43 -18.42
N ALA A 779 -9.32 -5.99 -18.88
CA ALA A 779 -10.00 -6.61 -20.01
C ALA A 779 -9.18 -6.44 -21.31
N MET A 780 -8.68 -5.24 -21.57
CA MET A 780 -7.95 -4.91 -22.80
C MET A 780 -6.52 -5.44 -22.82
N LEU A 781 -5.87 -5.58 -21.66
CA LEU A 781 -4.60 -6.32 -21.52
C LEU A 781 -4.69 -7.76 -22.03
N LEU A 782 -5.90 -8.35 -22.07
CA LEU A 782 -6.13 -9.69 -22.60
C LEU A 782 -6.46 -9.70 -24.10
N ARG A 783 -6.35 -8.57 -24.83
CA ARG A 783 -6.75 -8.42 -26.24
C ARG A 783 -5.60 -8.04 -27.19
N PRO A 784 -4.47 -8.76 -27.23
CA PRO A 784 -3.38 -8.49 -28.18
C PRO A 784 -3.83 -8.61 -29.65
N ASP A 785 -4.93 -9.32 -29.90
CA ASP A 785 -5.56 -9.58 -31.19
C ASP A 785 -6.39 -8.41 -31.75
N GLY A 786 -6.75 -7.44 -30.90
CA GLY A 786 -7.66 -6.35 -31.26
C GLY A 786 -7.04 -5.19 -32.06
N HIS A 787 -5.72 -5.19 -32.25
CA HIS A 787 -4.99 -4.08 -32.83
C HIS A 787 -4.95 -4.11 -34.37
N PRO A 788 -4.88 -2.94 -35.05
CA PRO A 788 -4.67 -2.88 -36.50
C PRO A 788 -3.38 -3.56 -36.98
N SER A 789 -2.33 -3.57 -36.15
CA SER A 789 -1.03 -4.15 -36.52
C SER A 789 -0.51 -3.47 -37.80
N LYS A 790 -0.19 -4.21 -38.87
CA LYS A 790 0.14 -3.64 -40.19
C LYS A 790 -1.07 -3.10 -40.97
N TYR A 791 -2.29 -3.47 -40.62
CA TYR A 791 -3.52 -3.19 -41.37
C TYR A 791 -4.16 -1.83 -41.05
N TRP A 792 -3.32 -0.80 -40.81
CA TRP A 792 -3.77 0.57 -40.55
C TRP A 792 -3.68 1.50 -41.76
N HIS A 793 -2.99 1.09 -42.82
CA HIS A 793 -2.97 1.76 -44.12
C HIS A 793 -2.50 0.82 -45.23
N TRP A 794 -2.72 1.21 -46.50
CA TRP A 794 -2.13 0.50 -47.64
C TRP A 794 -0.64 0.83 -47.73
N LEU A 795 0.20 -0.20 -47.63
CA LEU A 795 1.63 -0.09 -47.82
C LEU A 795 2.04 -0.58 -49.22
N PRO A 796 2.85 0.18 -49.97
CA PRO A 796 3.58 -0.36 -51.10
C PRO A 796 4.51 -1.50 -50.63
N GLU A 797 4.68 -2.54 -51.45
CA GLU A 797 5.41 -3.78 -51.09
C GLU A 797 6.85 -3.56 -50.59
N ASN A 798 7.44 -2.40 -50.88
CA ASN A 798 8.82 -2.04 -50.52
C ASN A 798 8.94 -1.09 -49.29
N VAL A 799 7.86 -0.81 -48.56
CA VAL A 799 7.88 0.10 -47.38
C VAL A 799 7.60 -0.67 -46.09
N ASN A 800 8.63 -0.82 -45.26
CA ASN A 800 8.51 -1.43 -43.94
C ASN A 800 8.06 -0.36 -42.91
N ALA A 801 6.77 -0.14 -42.77
CA ALA A 801 6.22 0.83 -41.80
C ALA A 801 5.90 0.19 -40.44
N ASN A 802 5.86 1.04 -39.42
CA ASN A 802 5.59 0.63 -38.04
C ASN A 802 4.17 0.07 -37.88
N ASN A 803 4.04 -0.99 -37.08
CA ASN A 803 2.74 -1.57 -36.73
C ASN A 803 2.02 -0.70 -35.69
N ASP A 804 0.70 -0.59 -35.81
CA ASP A 804 -0.12 0.03 -34.77
C ASP A 804 -0.59 -1.03 -33.77
N CYS A 805 0.07 -1.07 -32.62
CA CYS A 805 -0.27 -1.91 -31.47
C CYS A 805 -0.76 -1.08 -30.27
N VAL A 806 -1.39 0.07 -30.56
CA VAL A 806 -1.92 1.03 -29.58
C VAL A 806 -3.41 1.26 -29.79
N HIS A 807 -3.82 1.56 -31.03
CA HIS A 807 -5.22 1.76 -31.41
C HIS A 807 -5.93 0.42 -31.61
N TRP A 808 -7.25 0.47 -31.74
CA TRP A 808 -8.11 -0.70 -31.83
C TRP A 808 -8.87 -0.72 -33.16
N CYS A 809 -8.94 -1.90 -33.79
CA CYS A 809 -9.80 -2.11 -34.94
C CYS A 809 -11.26 -1.78 -34.60
N LEU A 810 -11.98 -1.22 -35.58
CA LEU A 810 -13.42 -1.00 -35.53
C LEU A 810 -14.09 -1.76 -36.69
N PRO A 811 -15.13 -2.57 -36.43
CA PRO A 811 -15.54 -3.11 -35.12
C PRO A 811 -14.43 -3.92 -34.42
N GLY A 812 -14.54 -4.14 -33.10
CA GLY A 812 -13.50 -4.85 -32.35
C GLY A 812 -13.63 -4.77 -30.82
N PRO A 813 -12.64 -5.26 -30.05
CA PRO A 813 -12.70 -5.33 -28.57
C PRO A 813 -13.02 -4.02 -27.84
N ILE A 814 -12.73 -2.89 -28.46
CA ILE A 814 -13.05 -1.55 -27.94
C ILE A 814 -14.56 -1.31 -27.78
N ASP A 815 -15.40 -2.03 -28.53
CA ASP A 815 -16.85 -1.94 -28.46
C ASP A 815 -17.39 -2.26 -27.05
N SER A 816 -16.70 -3.13 -26.30
CA SER A 816 -17.06 -3.43 -24.90
C SER A 816 -16.81 -2.29 -23.90
N TRP A 817 -16.13 -1.20 -24.30
CA TRP A 817 -16.13 0.01 -23.47
C TRP A 817 -17.51 0.67 -23.44
N SER A 818 -18.29 0.50 -24.52
CA SER A 818 -19.69 0.91 -24.58
C SER A 818 -20.58 0.01 -23.73
N ASP A 819 -20.33 -1.31 -23.68
CA ASP A 819 -21.02 -2.24 -22.74
C ASP A 819 -20.88 -1.74 -21.28
N PHE A 820 -19.66 -1.40 -20.86
CA PHE A 820 -19.38 -0.85 -19.53
C PHE A 820 -20.07 0.50 -19.28
N LEU A 821 -19.93 1.45 -20.20
CA LEU A 821 -20.55 2.78 -20.09
C LEU A 821 -22.08 2.69 -19.98
N PHE A 822 -22.70 1.84 -20.82
CA PHE A 822 -24.13 1.60 -20.83
C PHE A 822 -24.63 0.98 -19.50
N HIS A 823 -23.91 0.00 -18.95
CA HIS A 823 -24.23 -0.58 -17.66
C HIS A 823 -24.24 0.47 -16.53
N LEU A 824 -23.17 1.28 -16.44
CA LEU A 824 -23.07 2.33 -15.43
C LEU A 824 -24.20 3.38 -15.58
N LEU A 825 -24.52 3.79 -16.80
CA LEU A 825 -25.61 4.74 -17.06
C LEU A 825 -26.99 4.17 -16.68
N LYS A 826 -27.23 2.86 -16.89
CA LYS A 826 -28.45 2.16 -16.41
C LYS A 826 -28.55 2.16 -14.88
N MET A 827 -27.43 1.94 -14.19
CA MET A 827 -27.39 1.94 -12.73
C MET A 827 -27.64 3.33 -12.14
N GLU A 828 -27.09 4.38 -12.75
CA GLU A 828 -27.41 5.77 -12.38
C GLU A 828 -28.89 6.12 -12.60
N GLY A 829 -29.47 5.72 -13.74
CA GLY A 829 -30.90 5.94 -14.04
C GLY A 829 -31.85 5.27 -13.04
N ARG A 830 -31.48 4.08 -12.53
CA ARG A 830 -32.25 3.37 -11.48
C ARG A 830 -32.22 4.09 -10.13
N ARG A 831 -31.06 4.63 -9.72
CA ARG A 831 -30.91 5.37 -8.44
C ARG A 831 -31.76 6.63 -8.39
N VAL A 832 -31.88 7.36 -9.50
CA VAL A 832 -32.76 8.53 -9.59
C VAL A 832 -34.23 8.14 -9.39
N LYS A 833 -34.68 7.02 -9.96
CA LYS A 833 -36.07 6.55 -9.76
C LYS A 833 -36.35 6.11 -8.33
N VAL A 834 -35.38 5.49 -7.64
CA VAL A 834 -35.52 5.05 -6.24
C VAL A 834 -35.44 6.22 -5.24
N SER A 835 -34.87 7.37 -5.62
CA SER A 835 -34.83 8.58 -4.77
C SER A 835 -36.01 9.54 -4.98
N LEU A 836 -36.92 9.22 -5.91
CA LEU A 836 -38.13 9.99 -6.22
C LEU A 836 -39.42 9.22 -5.91
N ALA A 837 -39.31 8.04 -5.28
CA ALA A 837 -40.38 7.18 -4.81
C ALA A 837 -40.26 6.95 -3.30
#